data_AF-D2VBX8-F1
#
_entry.id   AF-D2VBX8-F1
#
_cell.length_a   1.000
_cell.length_b   1.000
_cell.length_c   1.000
_cell.angle_alpha   90.00
_cell.angle_beta   90.00
_cell.angle_gamma   90.00
#
_symmetry.space_group_name_H-M   'P 1'
#
loop_
_entity.id
_entity.type
_entity.pdbx_description
1 polymer ?
#
loop_
_entity_poly.entity_id
_entity_poly.type
_entity_poly.pdbx_seq_one_letter_code
_entity_poly.pdbx_strand_id
1 'polypeptide(L)'
;MSPHTIKHTLVLVFFHLIVLACAINALPSSYRYYAYDEVNVNMSVAFVNNYMSAIIWKDVSRSNNITSMEDVEHVMKKQNSLKIVFISSETKLNKLWTGVSNSFYKSNIVKIYSIEKGSCFRYHVLEDFDIILANRNLFLERFRIFKKSTGNRKPSNQAIQTSDFEFIDLYPYTVAQLNASNSDLNLTLSNVKPTCDGLMQSFEYEPSLFNAYSIVHSDSLIRSSDLAFLRKWNNFEIKQLNKYNQQIILNDIYLSYYFNSTTNQTDFESQLLPSTCSVCMSDFCGYDLEFSQVDYWNIPQAIIVLSYLILLIFSGVYTQPSIKRRMAIPFLPIVLLYFQFALSDSLELMCSNVLVTIIGLLLTFVLLSQIATYSRLYYLRNLYNLFSKSKQVNARLSGTIPGLILTVVIPFFLSFIFALPYSSVTLDVSQPKKLIFNIALACYIGICCIIGLVVISIDGIINRKRWREKGIAYMLFFDDPFLVRIDMMLLSLCLILIILIGTVGSLNRHLSYFLRTMIFLFCCFISGGQCIVKYSIDRLTSWKNESNESVFATKFEEYMKHDDFKKIMREYTVKELSLENYNFFLVLQDLKTKSNRALTLQQMIDVEKEYLSPVGSFELNVSSNTKKSFHTLKKTVTESSSSTLDTASTSTTSIELDSTSSKATIKIQDLVTVFEYEVLANLHDTFSRLEKTNEFTTWLQVYTIQKQNNII
;
A
#
# COMPACT_ATOMS: atom_id res chain seq x y z
N MET A 1 -26.57 -15.19 -19.28
CA MET A 1 -26.93 -14.29 -18.17
C MET A 1 -27.02 -12.88 -18.73
N SER A 2 -28.11 -12.14 -18.47
CA SER A 2 -28.20 -10.76 -18.93
C SER A 2 -27.23 -9.88 -18.13
N PRO A 3 -26.68 -8.80 -18.70
CA PRO A 3 -25.80 -7.86 -18.00
C PRO A 3 -26.44 -7.28 -16.74
N HIS A 4 -27.77 -7.17 -16.71
CA HIS A 4 -28.53 -6.73 -15.55
C HIS A 4 -28.49 -7.72 -14.39
N THR A 5 -28.53 -9.02 -14.67
CA THR A 5 -28.47 -10.06 -13.63
C THR A 5 -27.12 -10.06 -12.93
N ILE A 6 -26.01 -9.92 -13.68
CA ILE A 6 -24.65 -9.93 -13.13
C ILE A 6 -24.42 -8.71 -12.21
N LYS A 7 -24.92 -7.53 -12.61
CA LYS A 7 -24.80 -6.30 -11.80
C LYS A 7 -25.55 -6.42 -10.47
N HIS A 8 -26.75 -7.00 -10.48
CA HIS A 8 -27.51 -7.21 -9.24
C HIS A 8 -26.89 -8.28 -8.35
N THR A 9 -26.39 -9.39 -8.91
CA THR A 9 -25.73 -10.43 -8.12
C THR A 9 -24.46 -9.94 -7.44
N LEU A 10 -23.61 -9.15 -8.12
CA LEU A 10 -22.40 -8.59 -7.51
C LEU A 10 -22.71 -7.60 -6.37
N VAL A 11 -23.70 -6.73 -6.55
CA VAL A 11 -24.14 -5.80 -5.50
C VAL A 11 -24.72 -6.56 -4.30
N LEU A 12 -25.51 -7.61 -4.54
CA LEU A 12 -26.12 -8.42 -3.49
C LEU A 12 -25.06 -9.21 -2.69
N VAL A 13 -24.05 -9.76 -3.37
CA VAL A 13 -22.92 -10.46 -2.73
C VAL A 13 -22.08 -9.49 -1.90
N PHE A 14 -21.79 -8.30 -2.43
CA PHE A 14 -21.03 -7.27 -1.70
C PHE A 14 -21.81 -6.76 -0.47
N PHE A 15 -23.12 -6.56 -0.62
CA PHE A 15 -24.00 -6.17 0.49
C PHE A 15 -24.09 -7.28 1.55
N HIS A 16 -24.25 -8.54 1.16
CA HIS A 16 -24.29 -9.66 2.11
C HIS A 16 -22.95 -9.86 2.83
N LEU A 17 -21.80 -9.66 2.17
CA LEU A 17 -20.49 -9.72 2.84
C LEU A 17 -20.32 -8.60 3.88
N ILE A 18 -20.78 -7.38 3.60
CA ILE A 18 -20.79 -6.27 4.57
C ILE A 18 -21.72 -6.59 5.74
N VAL A 19 -22.93 -7.08 5.48
CA VAL A 19 -23.90 -7.44 6.52
C VAL A 19 -23.39 -8.60 7.37
N LEU A 20 -22.75 -9.61 6.78
CA LEU A 20 -22.17 -10.74 7.52
C LEU A 20 -20.99 -10.30 8.39
N ALA A 21 -20.12 -9.41 7.89
CA ALA A 21 -19.01 -8.85 8.65
C ALA A 21 -19.49 -7.97 9.81
N CYS A 22 -20.59 -7.23 9.64
CA CYS A 22 -21.23 -6.48 10.72
C CYS A 22 -21.95 -7.40 11.73
N ALA A 23 -22.53 -8.52 11.28
CA ALA A 23 -23.24 -9.46 12.14
C ALA A 23 -22.30 -10.31 13.02
N ILE A 24 -21.10 -10.66 12.54
CA ILE A 24 -20.12 -11.45 13.31
C ILE A 24 -19.55 -10.66 14.50
N ASN A 25 -19.49 -9.33 14.43
CA ASN A 25 -19.09 -8.48 15.56
C ASN A 25 -20.22 -8.22 16.59
N ALA A 26 -21.42 -8.75 16.36
CA ALA A 26 -22.56 -8.61 17.25
C ALA A 26 -22.80 -9.87 18.10
N LEU A 27 -21.74 -10.59 18.49
CA LEU A 27 -21.84 -11.58 19.55
C LEU A 27 -22.23 -10.86 20.84
N PRO A 28 -23.41 -11.16 21.42
CA PRO A 28 -23.90 -10.44 22.59
C PRO A 28 -23.01 -10.79 23.79
N SER A 29 -22.14 -9.86 24.20
CA SER A 29 -21.65 -9.88 25.57
C SER A 29 -22.85 -9.77 26.52
N SER A 30 -22.84 -10.54 27.60
CA SER A 30 -23.87 -10.51 28.65
C SER A 30 -24.04 -9.10 29.23
N TYR A 31 -22.95 -8.34 29.29
CA TYR A 31 -22.90 -6.94 29.73
C TYR A 31 -22.77 -5.97 28.57
N ARG A 32 -23.44 -4.83 28.70
CA ARG A 32 -23.18 -3.64 27.85
C ARG A 32 -22.73 -2.50 28.74
N TYR A 33 -21.67 -1.81 28.33
CA TYR A 33 -21.15 -0.65 29.03
C TYR A 33 -21.74 0.62 28.41
N TYR A 34 -22.33 1.46 29.25
CA TYR A 34 -22.88 2.75 28.83
C TYR A 34 -22.17 3.87 29.58
N ALA A 35 -22.05 5.03 28.94
CA ALA A 35 -21.61 6.23 29.61
C ALA A 35 -22.67 6.71 30.61
N TYR A 36 -22.25 7.51 31.58
CA TYR A 36 -23.10 8.05 32.64
C TYR A 36 -24.37 8.78 32.16
N ASP A 37 -24.39 9.32 30.93
CA ASP A 37 -25.49 10.05 30.32
C ASP A 37 -26.21 9.29 29.19
N GLU A 38 -25.90 8.00 29.00
CA GLU A 38 -26.45 7.14 27.95
C GLU A 38 -27.03 5.83 28.51
N VAL A 39 -27.46 5.84 29.76
CA VAL A 39 -27.97 4.65 30.44
C VAL A 39 -29.26 4.19 29.73
N ASN A 40 -29.37 2.90 29.46
CA ASN A 40 -30.54 2.31 28.83
C ASN A 40 -31.64 2.06 29.87
N VAL A 41 -32.81 2.68 29.68
CA VAL A 41 -33.99 2.58 30.58
C VAL A 41 -34.54 1.15 30.73
N ASN A 42 -34.31 0.28 29.74
CA ASN A 42 -34.81 -1.09 29.73
C ASN A 42 -33.88 -2.09 30.43
N MET A 43 -32.67 -1.67 30.78
CA MET A 43 -31.67 -2.53 31.41
C MET A 43 -31.46 -2.11 32.87
N SER A 44 -31.12 -3.08 33.71
CA SER A 44 -30.72 -2.82 35.08
C SER A 44 -29.24 -2.48 35.14
N VAL A 45 -28.88 -1.44 35.90
CA VAL A 45 -27.48 -1.16 36.23
C VAL A 45 -26.97 -2.22 37.19
N ALA A 46 -25.84 -2.82 36.83
CA ALA A 46 -25.16 -3.85 37.61
C ALA A 46 -24.21 -3.24 38.61
N PHE A 47 -23.20 -2.51 38.10
CA PHE A 47 -22.18 -1.85 38.88
C PHE A 47 -21.58 -0.70 38.06
N VAL A 48 -20.85 0.19 38.74
CA VAL A 48 -20.06 1.23 38.06
C VAL A 48 -18.79 0.57 37.53
N ASN A 49 -18.63 0.57 36.20
CA ASN A 49 -17.45 0.01 35.55
C ASN A 49 -16.26 0.97 35.58
N ASN A 50 -16.50 2.27 35.74
CA ASN A 50 -15.40 3.22 35.80
C ASN A 50 -15.84 4.53 36.41
N TYR A 51 -14.95 5.19 37.13
CA TYR A 51 -15.16 6.49 37.74
C TYR A 51 -14.25 7.54 37.10
N MET A 52 -14.73 8.78 37.11
CA MET A 52 -13.82 9.91 37.17
C MET A 52 -13.28 9.95 38.60
N SER A 53 -11.97 9.78 38.75
CA SER A 53 -11.31 9.70 40.05
C SER A 53 -10.30 10.83 40.20
N ALA A 54 -10.12 11.29 41.44
CA ALA A 54 -8.96 12.08 41.83
C ALA A 54 -7.85 11.12 42.24
N ILE A 55 -6.74 11.16 41.50
CA ILE A 55 -5.53 10.42 41.79
C ILE A 55 -4.56 11.38 42.47
N ILE A 56 -4.28 11.13 43.73
CA ILE A 56 -3.60 12.08 44.62
C ILE A 56 -2.35 11.41 45.15
N TRP A 57 -1.22 12.10 45.14
CA TRP A 57 -0.03 11.56 45.79
C TRP A 57 -0.29 11.32 47.28
N LYS A 58 0.19 10.19 47.81
CA LYS A 58 -0.15 9.75 49.17
C LYS A 58 0.34 10.70 50.26
N ASP A 59 1.47 11.38 50.05
CA ASP A 59 1.97 12.46 50.91
C ASP A 59 1.03 13.68 50.89
N VAL A 60 0.52 14.06 49.72
CA VAL A 60 -0.46 15.15 49.54
C VAL A 60 -1.81 14.79 50.17
N SER A 61 -2.32 13.58 49.94
CA SER A 61 -3.57 13.11 50.56
C SER A 61 -3.46 13.10 52.08
N ARG A 62 -2.36 12.57 52.65
CA ARG A 62 -2.15 12.54 54.11
C ARG A 62 -2.00 13.93 54.71
N SER A 63 -1.22 14.81 54.09
CA SER A 63 -1.00 16.17 54.61
C SER A 63 -2.27 17.03 54.61
N ASN A 64 -3.21 16.74 53.72
CA ASN A 64 -4.49 17.46 53.62
C ASN A 64 -5.69 16.64 54.13
N ASN A 65 -5.46 15.44 54.68
CA ASN A 65 -6.48 14.50 55.15
C ASN A 65 -7.60 14.22 54.12
N ILE A 66 -7.21 13.93 52.88
CA ILE A 66 -8.14 13.69 51.77
C ILE A 66 -8.46 12.20 51.70
N THR A 67 -9.67 11.81 52.12
CA THR A 67 -10.14 10.41 52.09
C THR A 67 -11.48 10.24 51.37
N SER A 68 -12.19 11.33 51.08
CA SER A 68 -13.50 11.33 50.45
C SER A 68 -13.62 12.31 49.29
N MET A 69 -14.69 12.16 48.51
CA MET A 69 -15.03 13.11 47.45
C MET A 69 -15.25 14.53 48.01
N GLU A 70 -15.90 14.64 49.16
CA GLU A 70 -16.16 15.90 49.84
C GLU A 70 -14.85 16.60 50.25
N ASP A 71 -13.85 15.84 50.69
CA ASP A 71 -12.52 16.39 51.01
C ASP A 71 -11.82 16.90 49.76
N VAL A 72 -11.89 16.16 48.64
CA VAL A 72 -11.36 16.61 47.35
C VAL A 72 -12.02 17.93 46.95
N GLU A 73 -13.36 18.01 47.01
CA GLU A 73 -14.06 19.26 46.72
C GLU A 73 -13.66 20.39 47.66
N HIS A 74 -13.54 20.12 48.96
CA HIS A 74 -13.16 21.11 49.96
C HIS A 74 -11.77 21.67 49.71
N VAL A 75 -10.79 20.78 49.49
CA VAL A 75 -9.40 21.14 49.24
C VAL A 75 -9.27 21.92 47.93
N MET A 76 -9.94 21.46 46.86
CA MET A 76 -9.96 22.16 45.57
C MET A 76 -10.60 23.56 45.63
N LYS A 77 -11.58 23.77 46.53
CA LYS A 77 -12.22 25.08 46.74
C LYS A 77 -11.37 26.03 47.60
N LYS A 78 -10.59 25.50 48.54
CA LYS A 78 -9.95 26.28 49.61
C LYS A 78 -8.47 26.60 49.37
N GLN A 79 -7.74 25.73 48.68
CA GLN A 79 -6.29 25.86 48.52
C GLN A 79 -5.89 26.21 47.09
N ASN A 80 -5.39 27.42 46.89
CA ASN A 80 -4.82 27.85 45.60
C ASN A 80 -3.41 27.29 45.33
N SER A 81 -2.77 26.64 46.31
CA SER A 81 -1.39 26.15 46.21
C SER A 81 -1.26 24.81 45.49
N LEU A 82 -2.34 24.02 45.42
CA LEU A 82 -2.28 22.71 44.78
C LEU A 82 -2.32 22.83 43.27
N LYS A 83 -1.39 22.14 42.62
CA LYS A 83 -1.33 22.02 41.18
C LYS A 83 -2.25 20.88 40.75
N ILE A 84 -3.27 21.21 39.98
CA ILE A 84 -4.28 20.24 39.57
C ILE A 84 -4.23 20.09 38.06
N VAL A 85 -4.31 18.85 37.59
CA VAL A 85 -4.41 18.55 36.17
C VAL A 85 -5.67 17.75 35.90
N PHE A 86 -6.40 18.12 34.85
CA PHE A 86 -7.49 17.33 34.30
C PHE A 86 -7.06 16.72 32.97
N ILE A 87 -7.10 15.39 32.89
CA ILE A 87 -6.73 14.64 31.68
C ILE A 87 -8.00 14.20 30.98
N SER A 88 -8.33 14.91 29.91
CA SER A 88 -9.52 14.67 29.10
C SER A 88 -9.20 13.70 27.96
N SER A 89 -9.20 12.40 28.22
CA SER A 89 -8.96 11.40 27.17
C SER A 89 -10.11 11.24 26.18
N GLU A 90 -11.34 11.60 26.60
CA GLU A 90 -12.58 11.32 25.87
C GLU A 90 -13.53 12.53 25.94
N THR A 91 -14.28 12.77 24.86
CA THR A 91 -15.25 13.88 24.76
C THR A 91 -16.32 13.80 25.85
N LYS A 92 -16.76 12.59 26.20
CA LYS A 92 -17.73 12.35 27.27
C LYS A 92 -17.18 12.66 28.66
N LEU A 93 -15.92 12.35 28.92
CA LEU A 93 -15.25 12.71 30.17
C LEU A 93 -15.10 14.23 30.28
N ASN A 94 -14.79 14.93 29.17
CA ASN A 94 -14.80 16.39 29.15
C ASN A 94 -16.20 16.96 29.44
N LYS A 95 -17.25 16.39 28.83
CA LYS A 95 -18.64 16.78 29.08
C LYS A 95 -18.99 16.58 30.55
N LEU A 96 -18.64 15.43 31.12
CA LEU A 96 -18.82 15.12 32.54
C LEU A 96 -18.14 16.19 33.39
N TRP A 97 -16.85 16.40 33.15
CA TRP A 97 -16.06 17.40 33.85
C TRP A 97 -16.68 18.78 33.74
N THR A 98 -17.06 19.25 32.55
CA THR A 98 -17.70 20.57 32.40
C THR A 98 -18.99 20.69 33.21
N GLY A 99 -19.80 19.63 33.27
CA GLY A 99 -21.06 19.62 34.02
C GLY A 99 -20.88 19.62 35.53
N VAL A 100 -19.80 19.01 36.05
CA VAL A 100 -19.52 18.98 37.50
C VAL A 100 -18.52 20.06 37.93
N SER A 101 -17.71 20.60 37.03
CA SER A 101 -16.63 21.57 37.31
C SER A 101 -17.12 22.85 37.98
N ASN A 102 -18.40 23.21 37.83
CA ASN A 102 -19.00 24.34 38.53
C ASN A 102 -18.95 24.21 40.05
N SER A 103 -18.87 22.97 40.59
CA SER A 103 -18.63 22.76 42.02
C SER A 103 -17.17 23.04 42.41
N PHE A 104 -16.23 23.07 41.47
CA PHE A 104 -14.79 23.26 41.69
C PHE A 104 -14.37 24.69 41.28
N TYR A 105 -14.68 25.68 42.11
CA TYR A 105 -14.41 27.11 41.82
C TYR A 105 -12.90 27.42 41.78
N LYS A 106 -12.42 28.07 40.70
CA LYS A 106 -11.16 28.86 40.59
C LYS A 106 -9.80 28.19 40.88
N SER A 107 -9.66 26.87 40.91
CA SER A 107 -8.31 26.26 40.94
C SER A 107 -7.59 26.38 39.59
N ASN A 108 -6.26 26.51 39.63
CA ASN A 108 -5.40 26.51 38.43
C ASN A 108 -5.34 25.08 37.84
N ILE A 109 -6.42 24.68 37.17
CA ILE A 109 -6.51 23.35 36.54
C ILE A 109 -5.90 23.43 35.15
N VAL A 110 -4.77 22.72 34.98
CA VAL A 110 -4.19 22.49 33.66
C VAL A 110 -4.99 21.40 32.96
N LYS A 111 -5.42 21.64 31.72
CA LYS A 111 -6.12 20.64 30.92
C LYS A 111 -5.15 20.01 29.93
N ILE A 112 -5.03 18.67 29.98
CA ILE A 112 -4.29 17.87 29.01
C ILE A 112 -5.30 17.06 28.21
N TYR A 113 -5.32 17.26 26.88
CA TYR A 113 -6.35 16.68 26.00
C TYR A 113 -5.96 15.34 25.40
N SER A 114 -4.69 14.92 25.49
CA SER A 114 -4.32 13.54 25.20
C SER A 114 -2.98 13.16 25.81
N ILE A 115 -2.93 11.91 26.24
CA ILE A 115 -1.70 11.15 26.44
C ILE A 115 -1.90 9.93 25.54
N GLU A 116 -1.08 9.75 24.50
CA GLU A 116 -1.25 8.59 23.60
C GLU A 116 -1.03 7.29 24.38
N LYS A 117 -1.80 6.25 24.07
CA LYS A 117 -1.67 4.94 24.74
C LYS A 117 -0.34 4.32 24.33
N GLY A 118 0.42 3.81 25.30
CA GLY A 118 1.67 3.08 25.03
C GLY A 118 2.86 3.95 24.59
N SER A 119 2.72 5.28 24.52
CA SER A 119 3.86 6.15 24.24
C SER A 119 4.74 6.28 25.48
N CYS A 120 5.99 5.84 25.37
CA CYS A 120 6.98 6.02 26.39
C CYS A 120 7.40 7.48 26.52
N PHE A 121 7.07 8.10 27.64
CA PHE A 121 7.48 9.47 27.92
C PHE A 121 8.81 9.49 28.66
N ARG A 122 9.72 10.34 28.17
CA ARG A 122 11.03 10.56 28.77
C ARG A 122 10.94 11.17 30.17
N TYR A 123 9.92 12.00 30.41
CA TYR A 123 9.69 12.70 31.67
C TYR A 123 8.25 12.51 32.13
N HIS A 124 8.08 12.27 33.42
CA HIS A 124 6.77 12.13 34.04
C HIS A 124 6.15 13.50 34.34
N VAL A 125 5.58 14.14 33.32
CA VAL A 125 4.95 15.47 33.41
C VAL A 125 3.91 15.56 34.53
N LEU A 126 3.33 14.42 34.93
CA LEU A 126 2.31 14.39 35.96
C LEU A 126 2.85 14.38 37.41
N GLU A 127 4.17 14.29 37.61
CA GLU A 127 4.79 14.47 38.94
C GLU A 127 4.69 15.92 39.43
N ASP A 128 4.55 16.86 38.51
CA ASP A 128 4.42 18.28 38.81
C ASP A 128 3.06 18.64 39.40
N PHE A 129 2.09 17.72 39.39
CA PHE A 129 0.74 17.93 39.89
C PHE A 129 0.49 17.18 41.19
N ASP A 130 -0.26 17.82 42.09
CA ASP A 130 -0.69 17.29 43.38
C ASP A 130 -1.91 16.37 43.23
N ILE A 131 -2.86 16.79 42.38
CA ILE A 131 -4.12 16.09 42.12
C ILE A 131 -4.29 15.93 40.62
N ILE A 132 -4.48 14.68 40.19
CA ILE A 132 -4.77 14.33 38.80
C ILE A 132 -6.23 13.87 38.70
N LEU A 133 -7.02 14.59 37.93
CA LEU A 133 -8.42 14.27 37.63
C LEU A 133 -8.47 13.55 36.29
N ALA A 134 -8.80 12.26 36.32
CA ALA A 134 -8.84 11.45 35.12
C ALA A 134 -9.85 10.30 35.27
N ASN A 135 -10.09 9.60 34.19
CA ASN A 135 -10.67 8.26 34.24
C ASN A 135 -9.66 7.33 34.95
N ARG A 136 -10.13 6.55 35.93
CA ARG A 136 -9.29 5.61 36.71
C ARG A 136 -8.48 4.65 35.84
N ASN A 137 -9.10 4.07 34.82
CA ASN A 137 -8.44 3.14 33.90
C ASN A 137 -7.33 3.84 33.09
N LEU A 138 -7.52 5.13 32.78
CA LEU A 138 -6.50 5.91 32.06
C LEU A 138 -5.19 5.98 32.86
N PHE A 139 -5.29 6.07 34.18
CA PHE A 139 -4.10 6.07 35.03
C PHE A 139 -3.33 4.76 34.87
N LEU A 140 -4.02 3.62 34.98
CA LEU A 140 -3.38 2.32 34.84
C LEU A 140 -2.78 2.11 33.44
N GLU A 141 -3.50 2.54 32.41
CA GLU A 141 -3.11 2.34 31.02
C GLU A 141 -2.04 3.31 30.50
N ARG A 142 -1.92 4.52 31.08
CA ARG A 142 -1.11 5.60 30.50
C ARG A 142 -0.19 6.30 31.49
N PHE A 143 -0.46 6.19 32.79
CA PHE A 143 0.31 6.89 33.83
C PHE A 143 1.47 6.05 34.38
N ARG A 144 1.41 4.73 34.30
CA ARG A 144 2.51 3.90 34.81
C ARG A 144 3.65 3.76 33.80
N ILE A 145 3.46 4.24 32.57
CA ILE A 145 4.40 4.09 31.45
C ILE A 145 5.36 5.27 31.37
N PHE A 146 6.39 5.26 32.22
CA PHE A 146 7.42 6.29 32.20
C PHE A 146 8.79 5.69 32.43
N LYS A 147 9.79 6.34 31.84
CA LYS A 147 11.17 5.89 31.92
C LYS A 147 11.79 6.13 33.30
N LYS A 148 11.66 7.37 33.81
CA LYS A 148 12.29 7.83 35.05
C LYS A 148 11.41 8.87 35.73
N SER A 149 11.49 8.88 37.06
CA SER A 149 10.96 9.98 37.84
C SER A 149 11.71 11.27 37.52
N THR A 150 11.01 12.42 37.59
CA THR A 150 11.64 13.73 37.34
C THR A 150 12.55 14.17 38.49
N GLY A 151 12.48 13.50 39.63
CA GLY A 151 13.15 13.94 40.86
C GLY A 151 12.24 14.73 41.80
N ASN A 152 11.08 15.19 41.32
CA ASN A 152 10.21 16.10 42.07
C ASN A 152 9.44 15.39 43.19
N ARG A 153 8.98 14.16 42.94
CA ARG A 153 8.23 13.35 43.93
C ARG A 153 9.00 12.12 44.39
N LYS A 154 9.77 11.53 43.48
CA LYS A 154 10.64 10.39 43.76
C LYS A 154 12.04 10.63 43.21
N PRO A 155 13.06 9.97 43.77
CA PRO A 155 14.38 9.92 43.15
C PRO A 155 14.31 9.41 41.71
N SER A 156 15.10 9.98 40.80
CA SER A 156 15.06 9.67 39.36
C SER A 156 15.34 8.20 38.98
N ASN A 157 15.86 7.40 39.92
CA ASN A 157 16.13 5.97 39.77
C ASN A 157 15.04 5.06 40.34
N GLN A 158 14.00 5.61 40.96
CA GLN A 158 12.88 4.85 41.50
C GLN A 158 11.68 4.89 40.55
N ALA A 159 11.06 3.74 40.33
CA ALA A 159 9.80 3.64 39.61
C ALA A 159 8.66 4.15 40.50
N ILE A 160 7.70 4.81 39.85
CA ILE A 160 6.44 5.21 40.46
C ILE A 160 5.55 3.98 40.55
N GLN A 161 5.00 3.72 41.73
CA GLN A 161 4.15 2.58 42.06
C GLN A 161 2.72 3.05 42.27
N THR A 162 1.74 2.17 42.04
CA THR A 162 0.33 2.45 42.35
C THR A 162 0.13 2.82 43.83
N SER A 163 0.92 2.22 44.73
CA SER A 163 0.90 2.50 46.17
C SER A 163 1.39 3.89 46.56
N ASP A 164 1.96 4.65 45.62
CA ASP A 164 2.33 6.06 45.82
C ASP A 164 1.12 7.00 45.76
N PHE A 165 -0.05 6.49 45.37
CA PHE A 165 -1.26 7.28 45.16
C PHE A 165 -2.41 6.80 46.03
N GLU A 166 -3.30 7.73 46.31
CA GLU A 166 -4.64 7.50 46.83
C GLU A 166 -5.64 7.74 45.70
N PHE A 167 -6.59 6.82 45.51
CA PHE A 167 -7.60 6.91 44.45
C PHE A 167 -8.96 7.22 45.05
N ILE A 168 -9.42 8.46 44.86
CA ILE A 168 -10.73 8.90 45.35
C ILE A 168 -11.73 8.90 44.19
N ASP A 169 -12.78 8.09 44.29
CA ASP A 169 -13.88 8.09 43.33
C ASP A 169 -14.73 9.35 43.48
N LEU A 170 -14.90 10.08 42.38
CA LEU A 170 -15.70 11.29 42.37
C LEU A 170 -17.08 11.01 41.76
N TYR A 171 -17.11 10.54 40.51
CA TYR A 171 -18.36 10.39 39.77
C TYR A 171 -18.34 9.16 38.86
N PRO A 172 -19.44 8.41 38.75
CA PRO A 172 -19.58 7.35 37.76
C PRO A 172 -19.34 7.89 36.35
N TYR A 173 -18.41 7.28 35.62
CA TYR A 173 -18.12 7.60 34.22
C TYR A 173 -18.77 6.61 33.26
N THR A 174 -18.59 5.30 33.52
CA THR A 174 -19.26 4.24 32.78
C THR A 174 -19.91 3.23 33.72
N VAL A 175 -21.04 2.67 33.30
CA VAL A 175 -21.80 1.68 34.07
C VAL A 175 -22.00 0.43 33.24
N ALA A 176 -21.88 -0.73 33.89
CA ALA A 176 -22.28 -1.99 33.29
C ALA A 176 -23.79 -2.17 33.46
N GLN A 177 -24.50 -2.45 32.38
CA GLN A 177 -25.92 -2.77 32.40
C GLN A 177 -26.18 -4.19 31.89
N LEU A 178 -27.19 -4.81 32.49
CA LEU A 178 -27.65 -6.15 32.15
C LEU A 178 -29.15 -6.13 31.83
N ASN A 179 -29.56 -6.95 30.87
CA ASN A 179 -30.97 -7.23 30.68
C ASN A 179 -31.45 -8.15 31.81
N ALA A 180 -32.43 -7.70 32.60
CA ALA A 180 -32.95 -8.45 33.74
C ALA A 180 -33.53 -9.82 33.38
N SER A 181 -33.85 -10.06 32.09
CA SER A 181 -34.32 -11.35 31.59
C SER A 181 -33.22 -12.38 31.29
N ASN A 182 -31.95 -11.98 31.28
CA ASN A 182 -30.85 -12.92 31.01
C ASN A 182 -30.51 -13.71 32.28
N SER A 183 -30.67 -15.03 32.22
CA SER A 183 -30.25 -15.96 33.29
C SER A 183 -28.74 -16.14 33.35
N ASP A 184 -28.05 -15.94 32.23
CA ASP A 184 -26.63 -16.28 32.08
C ASP A 184 -25.75 -15.07 32.43
N LEU A 185 -25.57 -14.89 33.73
CA LEU A 185 -24.64 -13.94 34.33
C LEU A 185 -23.25 -14.55 34.37
N ASN A 186 -22.59 -14.66 33.21
CA ASN A 186 -21.16 -15.00 33.21
C ASN A 186 -20.34 -13.73 33.00
N LEU A 187 -19.64 -13.30 34.05
CA LEU A 187 -18.59 -12.30 33.97
C LEU A 187 -17.35 -12.97 33.39
N THR A 188 -17.10 -12.77 32.10
CA THR A 188 -15.83 -13.13 31.48
C THR A 188 -14.74 -12.19 32.01
N LEU A 189 -14.26 -12.44 33.21
CA LEU A 189 -13.12 -11.75 33.80
C LEU A 189 -11.84 -12.48 33.36
N SER A 190 -10.83 -11.71 32.98
CA SER A 190 -9.50 -12.26 32.76
C SER A 190 -8.86 -12.50 34.14
N ASN A 191 -8.81 -13.75 34.55
CA ASN A 191 -8.39 -14.15 35.91
C ASN A 191 -6.89 -14.43 36.00
N VAL A 192 -6.21 -14.54 34.86
CA VAL A 192 -4.79 -14.87 34.82
C VAL A 192 -3.99 -13.58 34.86
N LYS A 193 -3.30 -13.34 35.99
CA LYS A 193 -2.33 -12.25 36.11
C LYS A 193 -1.29 -12.38 34.99
N PRO A 194 -1.18 -11.42 34.05
CA PRO A 194 -0.25 -11.52 32.94
C PRO A 194 1.20 -11.38 33.44
N THR A 195 2.16 -11.86 32.65
CA THR A 195 3.58 -11.57 32.89
C THR A 195 3.92 -10.17 32.38
N CYS A 196 5.09 -9.62 32.75
CA CYS A 196 5.54 -8.34 32.20
C CYS A 196 5.75 -8.38 30.67
N ASP A 197 5.87 -9.57 30.07
CA ASP A 197 6.08 -9.77 28.63
C ASP A 197 4.80 -9.49 27.80
N GLY A 198 3.68 -9.18 28.46
CA GLY A 198 2.38 -8.98 27.82
C GLY A 198 1.68 -7.69 28.23
N LEU A 199 2.31 -6.52 28.05
CA LEU A 199 1.73 -5.24 28.50
C LEU A 199 0.35 -4.94 27.89
N MET A 200 0.04 -5.42 26.69
CA MET A 200 -1.32 -5.27 26.17
C MET A 200 -2.35 -6.07 26.97
N GLN A 201 -1.97 -7.24 27.49
CA GLN A 201 -2.81 -8.04 28.40
C GLN A 201 -2.93 -7.38 29.77
N SER A 202 -1.91 -6.64 30.21
CA SER A 202 -1.98 -5.89 31.47
C SER A 202 -3.03 -4.78 31.43
N PHE A 203 -3.20 -4.11 30.28
CA PHE A 203 -4.22 -3.07 30.11
C PHE A 203 -5.66 -3.61 30.18
N GLU A 204 -5.88 -4.91 29.97
CA GLU A 204 -7.20 -5.53 30.16
C GLU A 204 -7.38 -6.05 31.59
N TYR A 205 -6.29 -6.58 32.18
CA TYR A 205 -6.29 -7.16 33.52
C TYR A 205 -6.42 -6.12 34.65
N GLU A 206 -5.54 -5.12 34.70
CA GLU A 206 -5.46 -4.21 35.86
C GLU A 206 -6.71 -3.33 36.06
N PRO A 207 -7.34 -2.77 35.01
CA PRO A 207 -8.61 -2.06 35.17
C PRO A 207 -9.74 -2.93 35.73
N SER A 208 -9.85 -4.17 35.23
CA SER A 208 -10.86 -5.13 35.69
C SER A 208 -10.64 -5.50 37.15
N LEU A 209 -9.38 -5.69 37.55
CA LEU A 209 -8.98 -5.93 38.94
C LEU A 209 -9.30 -4.73 39.85
N PHE A 210 -9.01 -3.49 39.41
CA PHE A 210 -9.32 -2.27 40.15
C PHE A 210 -10.82 -2.11 40.39
N ASN A 211 -11.62 -2.40 39.37
CA ASN A 211 -13.08 -2.36 39.46
C ASN A 211 -13.61 -3.44 40.41
N ALA A 212 -13.12 -4.66 40.28
CA ALA A 212 -13.45 -5.76 41.18
C ALA A 212 -13.13 -5.41 42.64
N TYR A 213 -11.96 -4.82 42.90
CA TYR A 213 -11.56 -4.40 44.24
C TYR A 213 -12.50 -3.32 44.81
N SER A 214 -12.79 -2.28 44.00
CA SER A 214 -13.70 -1.20 44.37
C SER A 214 -15.12 -1.69 44.65
N ILE A 215 -15.58 -2.74 43.96
CA ILE A 215 -16.88 -3.36 44.17
C ILE A 215 -16.91 -4.10 45.51
N VAL A 216 -15.90 -4.95 45.77
CA VAL A 216 -15.81 -5.76 47.00
C VAL A 216 -15.69 -4.89 48.26
N HIS A 217 -15.04 -3.74 48.15
CA HIS A 217 -14.82 -2.80 49.27
C HIS A 217 -15.95 -1.81 49.49
N SER A 218 -16.97 -1.84 48.63
CA SER A 218 -18.16 -1.02 48.78
C SER A 218 -19.27 -1.83 49.45
N ASP A 219 -20.09 -1.18 50.28
CA ASP A 219 -21.25 -1.82 50.93
C ASP A 219 -22.31 -2.34 49.93
N SER A 220 -22.20 -1.98 48.65
CA SER A 220 -23.13 -2.32 47.58
C SER A 220 -22.47 -2.16 46.21
N LEU A 221 -22.86 -2.98 45.22
CA LEU A 221 -22.36 -2.89 43.83
C LEU A 221 -22.46 -1.49 43.20
N ILE A 222 -23.42 -0.69 43.67
CA ILE A 222 -23.60 0.71 43.27
C ILE A 222 -24.04 1.54 44.47
N ARG A 223 -23.33 2.64 44.76
CA ARG A 223 -23.62 3.48 45.93
C ARG A 223 -24.91 4.29 45.70
N SER A 224 -25.55 4.71 46.78
CA SER A 224 -26.74 5.57 46.69
C SER A 224 -26.43 6.92 46.02
N SER A 225 -25.22 7.46 46.25
CA SER A 225 -24.69 8.65 45.58
C SER A 225 -24.55 8.46 44.07
N ASP A 226 -24.04 7.29 43.63
CA ASP A 226 -23.90 6.96 42.21
C ASP A 226 -25.26 6.94 41.50
N LEU A 227 -26.27 6.34 42.14
CA LEU A 227 -27.62 6.30 41.59
C LEU A 227 -28.26 7.68 41.52
N ALA A 228 -28.08 8.51 42.56
CA ALA A 228 -28.55 9.88 42.55
C ALA A 228 -27.91 10.69 41.42
N PHE A 229 -26.61 10.49 41.21
CA PHE A 229 -25.86 11.08 40.11
C PHE A 229 -26.40 10.62 38.74
N LEU A 230 -26.54 9.32 38.50
CA LEU A 230 -27.06 8.79 37.23
C LEU A 230 -28.49 9.26 36.94
N ARG A 231 -29.36 9.31 37.96
CA ARG A 231 -30.72 9.84 37.83
C ARG A 231 -30.72 11.30 37.36
N LYS A 232 -29.83 12.12 37.92
CA LYS A 232 -29.68 13.54 37.56
C LYS A 232 -29.33 13.73 36.08
N TRP A 233 -28.53 12.83 35.50
CA TRP A 233 -28.06 12.96 34.12
C TRP A 233 -28.98 12.32 33.08
N ASN A 234 -29.77 11.32 33.46
CA ASN A 234 -30.60 10.57 32.52
C ASN A 234 -32.10 10.91 32.59
N ASN A 235 -32.55 11.64 33.62
CA ASN A 235 -33.96 12.05 33.82
C ASN A 235 -34.97 10.89 33.91
N PHE A 236 -34.56 9.69 34.31
CA PHE A 236 -35.47 8.57 34.58
C PHE A 236 -35.00 7.75 35.79
N GLU A 237 -35.88 6.88 36.29
CA GLU A 237 -35.53 6.00 37.40
C GLU A 237 -34.59 4.87 36.95
N ILE A 238 -33.37 4.88 37.49
CA ILE A 238 -32.39 3.83 37.23
C ILE A 238 -32.82 2.53 37.90
N LYS A 239 -33.13 1.50 37.09
CA LYS A 239 -33.39 0.14 37.56
C LYS A 239 -32.11 -0.48 38.07
N GLN A 240 -32.17 -1.09 39.24
CA GLN A 240 -31.07 -1.87 39.81
C GLN A 240 -31.25 -3.35 39.50
N LEU A 241 -30.15 -4.09 39.55
CA LEU A 241 -30.21 -5.55 39.58
C LEU A 241 -30.80 -6.03 40.90
N ASN A 242 -31.54 -7.14 40.86
CA ASN A 242 -32.07 -7.75 42.08
C ASN A 242 -30.92 -8.26 42.96
N LYS A 243 -31.14 -8.34 44.28
CA LYS A 243 -30.09 -8.73 45.25
C LYS A 243 -29.46 -10.09 44.96
N TYR A 244 -30.23 -11.04 44.42
CA TYR A 244 -29.74 -12.38 44.07
C TYR A 244 -28.68 -12.32 42.97
N ASN A 245 -28.96 -11.60 41.88
CA ASN A 245 -28.01 -11.40 40.78
C ASN A 245 -26.81 -10.55 41.20
N GLN A 246 -27.00 -9.58 42.11
CA GLN A 246 -25.88 -8.84 42.69
C GLN A 246 -24.94 -9.78 43.46
N GLN A 247 -25.50 -10.73 44.22
CA GLN A 247 -24.71 -11.73 44.94
C GLN A 247 -23.97 -12.70 44.00
N ILE A 248 -24.58 -13.08 42.88
CA ILE A 248 -23.90 -13.89 41.84
C ILE A 248 -22.67 -13.15 41.33
N ILE A 249 -22.83 -11.87 40.96
CA ILE A 249 -21.72 -11.03 40.47
C ILE A 249 -20.61 -10.91 41.53
N LEU A 250 -20.97 -10.68 42.79
CA LEU A 250 -20.00 -10.62 43.89
C LEU A 250 -19.26 -11.95 44.06
N ASN A 251 -19.97 -13.07 44.05
CA ASN A 251 -19.36 -14.41 44.16
C ASN A 251 -18.42 -14.69 42.99
N ASP A 252 -18.79 -14.31 41.77
CA ASP A 252 -17.93 -14.47 40.59
C ASP A 252 -16.66 -13.63 40.72
N ILE A 253 -16.75 -12.40 41.22
CA ILE A 253 -15.59 -11.54 41.50
C ILE A 253 -14.69 -12.16 42.57
N TYR A 254 -15.27 -12.63 43.67
CA TYR A 254 -14.54 -13.30 44.75
C TYR A 254 -13.80 -14.54 44.25
N LEU A 255 -14.44 -15.37 43.43
CA LEU A 255 -13.84 -16.56 42.84
C LEU A 255 -12.76 -16.22 41.81
N SER A 256 -12.96 -15.16 41.02
CA SER A 256 -12.07 -14.79 39.91
C SER A 256 -10.75 -14.17 40.36
N TYR A 257 -10.79 -13.33 41.40
CA TYR A 257 -9.60 -12.61 41.91
C TYR A 257 -9.16 -13.07 43.30
N TYR A 258 -9.77 -14.14 43.84
CA TYR A 258 -9.51 -14.64 45.19
C TYR A 258 -9.70 -13.56 46.28
N PHE A 259 -10.60 -12.61 46.04
CA PHE A 259 -10.97 -11.62 47.03
C PHE A 259 -11.88 -12.24 48.09
N ASN A 260 -11.89 -11.63 49.27
CA ASN A 260 -12.81 -11.89 50.36
C ASN A 260 -13.17 -10.56 51.05
N SER A 261 -14.12 -10.58 51.98
CA SER A 261 -14.54 -9.37 52.72
C SER A 261 -13.44 -8.77 53.61
N THR A 262 -12.34 -9.48 53.81
CA THR A 262 -11.19 -9.05 54.62
C THR A 262 -9.97 -8.67 53.77
N THR A 263 -10.08 -8.73 52.44
CA THR A 263 -8.98 -8.41 51.53
C THR A 263 -8.58 -6.98 51.82
N ASN A 264 -7.35 -6.75 52.21
CA ASN A 264 -6.91 -5.39 52.53
C ASN A 264 -6.30 -4.72 51.27
N GLN A 265 -5.96 -3.44 51.39
CA GLN A 265 -5.29 -2.70 50.32
C GLN A 265 -3.96 -3.36 49.89
N THR A 266 -3.22 -3.98 50.81
CA THR A 266 -1.93 -4.62 50.49
C THR A 266 -2.09 -5.90 49.65
N ASP A 267 -3.14 -6.67 49.88
CA ASP A 267 -3.46 -7.86 49.10
C ASP A 267 -3.81 -7.47 47.66
N PHE A 268 -4.60 -6.41 47.48
CA PHE A 268 -4.92 -5.84 46.18
C PHE A 268 -3.67 -5.32 45.45
N GLU A 269 -2.83 -4.55 46.12
CA GLU A 269 -1.59 -4.02 45.55
C GLU A 269 -0.64 -5.15 45.10
N SER A 270 -0.66 -6.31 45.78
CA SER A 270 0.13 -7.48 45.38
C SER A 270 -0.36 -8.15 44.09
N GLN A 271 -1.64 -8.00 43.76
CA GLN A 271 -2.22 -8.54 42.53
C GLN A 271 -1.93 -7.66 41.32
N LEU A 272 -1.72 -6.35 41.53
CA LEU A 272 -1.23 -5.46 40.48
C LEU A 272 0.15 -5.91 39.98
N LEU A 273 0.46 -5.56 38.73
CA LEU A 273 1.79 -5.79 38.18
C LEU A 273 2.79 -4.87 38.86
N PRO A 274 4.06 -5.27 39.01
CA PRO A 274 5.08 -4.36 39.47
C PRO A 274 5.30 -3.27 38.42
N SER A 275 5.60 -2.04 38.85
CA SER A 275 5.82 -0.93 37.90
C SER A 275 7.05 -1.11 37.03
N THR A 276 7.93 -2.08 37.32
CA THR A 276 8.99 -2.50 36.40
C THR A 276 8.45 -3.07 35.10
N CYS A 277 7.21 -3.60 35.05
CA CYS A 277 6.59 -4.02 33.81
C CYS A 277 6.24 -2.82 32.89
N SER A 278 6.10 -1.61 33.45
CA SER A 278 5.68 -0.42 32.70
C SER A 278 6.81 0.60 32.52
N VAL A 279 8.03 0.33 33.02
CA VAL A 279 9.19 1.19 32.80
C VAL A 279 9.68 1.03 31.37
N CYS A 280 9.78 2.15 30.65
CA CYS A 280 10.39 2.21 29.33
C CYS A 280 11.88 1.88 29.39
N MET A 281 12.36 0.92 28.60
CA MET A 281 13.78 0.55 28.57
C MET A 281 14.59 1.49 27.67
N SER A 282 14.02 2.01 26.58
CA SER A 282 14.71 2.87 25.61
C SER A 282 14.43 4.37 25.75
N ASP A 283 15.31 5.18 25.16
CA ASP A 283 15.24 6.66 25.10
C ASP A 283 14.34 7.19 24.00
N PHE A 284 13.89 6.32 23.07
CA PHE A 284 13.11 6.75 21.93
C PHE A 284 11.64 6.94 22.32
N CYS A 285 10.99 7.96 21.75
CA CYS A 285 9.55 8.15 21.86
C CYS A 285 8.84 7.06 21.07
N GLY A 286 8.69 5.90 21.69
CA GLY A 286 8.12 4.70 21.10
C GLY A 286 8.24 3.59 22.13
N TYR A 287 7.31 2.66 22.10
CA TYR A 287 7.46 1.43 22.86
C TYR A 287 8.84 0.82 22.58
N ASP A 288 9.47 0.15 23.55
CA ASP A 288 10.58 -0.75 23.21
C ASP A 288 10.03 -1.70 22.16
N LEU A 289 10.48 -1.56 20.90
CA LEU A 289 9.84 -2.16 19.73
C LEU A 289 9.72 -3.67 19.91
N GLU A 290 8.61 -4.09 20.51
CA GLU A 290 8.34 -5.49 20.77
C GLU A 290 7.71 -6.03 19.52
N PHE A 291 8.56 -6.63 18.68
CA PHE A 291 8.11 -7.29 17.47
C PHE A 291 7.14 -8.40 17.86
N SER A 292 5.88 -8.21 17.49
CA SER A 292 4.91 -9.28 17.65
C SER A 292 5.34 -10.48 16.81
N GLN A 293 4.95 -11.70 17.19
CA GLN A 293 5.28 -12.89 16.42
C GLN A 293 4.81 -12.81 14.95
N VAL A 294 3.79 -12.00 14.67
CA VAL A 294 3.29 -11.78 13.31
C VAL A 294 4.11 -10.75 12.53
N ASP A 295 4.83 -9.84 13.18
CA ASP A 295 5.70 -8.86 12.52
C ASP A 295 6.90 -9.52 11.82
N TYR A 296 7.28 -10.75 12.22
CA TYR A 296 8.31 -11.52 11.52
C TYR A 296 7.96 -11.84 10.07
N TRP A 297 6.68 -11.77 9.67
CA TRP A 297 6.27 -11.87 8.27
C TRP A 297 6.75 -10.69 7.41
N ASN A 298 7.21 -9.58 8.00
CA ASN A 298 7.83 -8.47 7.28
C ASN A 298 9.19 -8.86 6.69
N ILE A 299 9.90 -9.82 7.30
CA ILE A 299 11.21 -10.31 6.84
C ILE A 299 11.12 -10.97 5.45
N PRO A 300 10.29 -12.02 5.22
CA PRO A 300 10.19 -12.62 3.89
C PRO A 300 9.71 -11.63 2.84
N GLN A 301 8.85 -10.67 3.19
CA GLN A 301 8.42 -9.61 2.27
C GLN A 301 9.58 -8.68 1.88
N ALA A 302 10.39 -8.25 2.85
CA ALA A 302 11.60 -7.48 2.59
C ALA A 302 12.59 -8.26 1.70
N ILE A 303 12.80 -9.55 1.95
CA ILE A 303 13.64 -10.41 1.13
C ILE A 303 13.10 -10.49 -0.31
N ILE A 304 11.80 -10.65 -0.51
CA ILE A 304 11.18 -10.69 -1.84
C ILE A 304 11.44 -9.37 -2.60
N VAL A 305 11.20 -8.22 -1.97
CA VAL A 305 11.38 -6.90 -2.60
C VAL A 305 12.86 -6.63 -2.91
N LEU A 306 13.75 -6.92 -1.96
CA LEU A 306 15.19 -6.76 -2.16
C LEU A 306 15.71 -7.67 -3.27
N SER A 307 15.30 -8.94 -3.29
CA SER A 307 15.66 -9.89 -4.34
C SER A 307 15.16 -9.41 -5.71
N TYR A 308 13.92 -8.90 -5.76
CA TYR A 308 13.35 -8.31 -6.96
C TYR A 308 14.17 -7.11 -7.47
N LEU A 309 14.55 -6.18 -6.59
CA LEU A 309 15.34 -4.99 -6.96
C LEU A 309 16.76 -5.36 -7.37
N ILE A 310 17.40 -6.29 -6.68
CA ILE A 310 18.72 -6.84 -7.04
C ILE A 310 18.63 -7.45 -8.44
N LEU A 311 17.65 -8.31 -8.71
CA LEU A 311 17.47 -8.90 -10.02
C LEU A 311 17.19 -7.83 -11.08
N LEU A 312 16.35 -6.83 -10.81
CA LEU A 312 16.06 -5.75 -11.76
C LEU A 312 17.31 -4.96 -12.18
N ILE A 313 18.16 -4.60 -11.21
CA ILE A 313 19.34 -3.74 -11.41
C ILE A 313 20.50 -4.56 -11.99
N PHE A 314 20.89 -5.66 -11.34
CA PHE A 314 22.10 -6.42 -11.68
C PHE A 314 21.95 -7.26 -12.96
N SER A 315 20.74 -7.68 -13.32
CA SER A 315 20.54 -8.42 -14.58
C SER A 315 20.62 -7.53 -15.82
N GLY A 316 20.55 -6.20 -15.67
CA GLY A 316 20.42 -5.25 -16.78
C GLY A 316 19.03 -5.23 -17.42
N VAL A 317 18.05 -5.94 -16.86
CA VAL A 317 16.66 -6.03 -17.37
C VAL A 317 15.99 -4.67 -17.50
N TYR A 318 16.36 -3.68 -16.68
CA TYR A 318 15.81 -2.32 -16.78
C TYR A 318 16.03 -1.65 -18.14
N THR A 319 17.01 -2.11 -18.93
CA THR A 319 17.27 -1.62 -20.29
C THR A 319 16.30 -2.21 -21.32
N GLN A 320 15.64 -3.32 -21.01
CA GLN A 320 14.74 -4.01 -21.93
C GLN A 320 13.52 -3.14 -22.27
N PRO A 321 13.08 -3.12 -23.54
CA PRO A 321 11.93 -2.32 -23.97
C PRO A 321 10.66 -2.62 -23.15
N SER A 322 10.47 -3.87 -22.74
CA SER A 322 9.31 -4.32 -21.94
C SER A 322 9.24 -3.66 -20.57
N ILE A 323 10.38 -3.43 -19.92
CA ILE A 323 10.48 -2.77 -18.62
C ILE A 323 10.54 -1.25 -18.80
N LYS A 324 11.32 -0.75 -19.76
CA LYS A 324 11.44 0.69 -20.04
C LYS A 324 10.08 1.33 -20.35
N ARG A 325 9.19 0.62 -21.06
CA ARG A 325 7.82 1.10 -21.36
C ARG A 325 6.89 1.15 -20.13
N ARG A 326 7.20 0.40 -19.07
CA ARG A 326 6.49 0.44 -17.76
C ARG A 326 6.95 1.62 -16.88
N MET A 327 7.95 2.38 -17.31
CA MET A 327 8.37 3.64 -16.69
C MET A 327 8.78 3.44 -15.21
N ALA A 328 8.07 4.07 -14.27
CA ALA A 328 8.36 4.02 -12.84
C ALA A 328 7.81 2.77 -12.12
N ILE A 329 6.89 2.02 -12.75
CA ILE A 329 6.26 0.85 -12.11
C ILE A 329 7.23 -0.17 -11.54
N PRO A 330 8.32 -0.55 -12.24
CA PRO A 330 9.32 -1.48 -11.72
C PRO A 330 9.97 -1.05 -10.41
N PHE A 331 9.87 0.22 -10.02
CA PHE A 331 10.43 0.72 -8.78
C PHE A 331 9.39 0.83 -7.65
N LEU A 332 8.09 0.73 -7.96
CA LEU A 332 7.01 0.84 -6.96
C LEU A 332 7.03 -0.23 -5.86
N PRO A 333 7.58 -1.45 -6.04
CA PRO A 333 7.70 -2.41 -4.94
C PRO A 333 8.44 -1.88 -3.70
N ILE A 334 9.33 -0.90 -3.84
CA ILE A 334 9.99 -0.27 -2.68
C ILE A 334 9.00 0.53 -1.80
N VAL A 335 8.01 1.15 -2.44
CA VAL A 335 6.95 1.90 -1.75
C VAL A 335 6.02 0.94 -1.00
N LEU A 336 5.77 -0.24 -1.58
CA LEU A 336 5.02 -1.30 -0.91
C LEU A 336 5.76 -1.81 0.34
N LEU A 337 7.10 -1.91 0.31
CA LEU A 337 7.87 -2.29 1.49
C LEU A 337 7.70 -1.26 2.62
N TYR A 338 7.76 0.03 2.29
CA TYR A 338 7.46 1.10 3.26
C TYR A 338 6.05 0.95 3.85
N PHE A 339 5.04 0.68 3.01
CA PHE A 339 3.66 0.43 3.45
C PHE A 339 3.59 -0.70 4.47
N GLN A 340 4.30 -1.81 4.24
CA GLN A 340 4.27 -2.94 5.18
C GLN A 340 4.86 -2.56 6.53
N PHE A 341 6.04 -1.94 6.54
CA PHE A 341 6.64 -1.50 7.80
C PHE A 341 5.72 -0.51 8.52
N ALA A 342 5.16 0.45 7.79
CA ALA A 342 4.24 1.44 8.34
C ALA A 342 2.92 0.82 8.88
N LEU A 343 2.53 -0.37 8.42
CA LEU A 343 1.39 -1.13 8.96
C LEU A 343 1.77 -2.19 9.99
N SER A 344 3.05 -2.33 10.34
CA SER A 344 3.45 -3.22 11.42
C SER A 344 2.86 -2.73 12.74
N ASP A 345 2.50 -3.67 13.61
CA ASP A 345 1.93 -3.33 14.94
C ASP A 345 2.94 -2.49 15.74
N SER A 346 4.23 -2.69 15.47
CA SER A 346 5.36 -1.94 16.07
C SER A 346 5.38 -0.44 15.70
N LEU A 347 4.99 -0.07 14.47
CA LEU A 347 5.03 1.32 14.01
C LEU A 347 3.68 2.04 14.10
N GLU A 348 2.60 1.29 14.33
CA GLU A 348 1.25 1.86 14.43
C GLU A 348 1.13 2.91 15.54
N LEU A 349 1.90 2.76 16.62
CA LEU A 349 1.88 3.69 17.76
C LEU A 349 2.56 5.03 17.46
N MET A 350 3.31 5.15 16.37
CA MET A 350 3.99 6.40 16.01
C MET A 350 3.14 7.24 15.06
N CYS A 351 2.51 8.31 15.58
CA CYS A 351 1.76 9.29 14.77
C CYS A 351 0.76 8.63 13.80
N SER A 352 -0.01 7.65 14.31
CA SER A 352 -0.91 6.79 13.52
C SER A 352 -1.74 7.53 12.47
N ASN A 353 -2.27 8.70 12.82
CA ASN A 353 -3.07 9.52 11.90
C ASN A 353 -2.28 10.02 10.68
N VAL A 354 -1.06 10.53 10.91
CA VAL A 354 -0.18 11.00 9.83
C VAL A 354 0.27 9.81 8.99
N LEU A 355 0.63 8.72 9.66
CA LEU A 355 1.08 7.49 9.02
C LEU A 355 0.00 6.90 8.10
N VAL A 356 -1.23 6.76 8.59
CA VAL A 356 -2.41 6.30 7.82
C VAL A 356 -2.67 7.17 6.59
N THR A 357 -2.52 8.49 6.73
CA THR A 357 -2.73 9.43 5.62
C THR A 357 -1.64 9.28 4.55
N ILE A 358 -0.37 9.21 4.96
CA ILE A 358 0.78 9.00 4.06
C ILE A 358 0.65 7.65 3.35
N ILE A 359 0.31 6.60 4.08
CA ILE A 359 0.04 5.27 3.53
C ILE A 359 -1.07 5.34 2.48
N GLY A 360 -2.19 5.98 2.80
CA GLY A 360 -3.32 6.13 1.88
C GLY A 360 -2.93 6.84 0.58
N LEU A 361 -2.13 7.91 0.68
CA LEU A 361 -1.58 8.64 -0.46
C LEU A 361 -0.66 7.78 -1.33
N LEU A 362 0.29 7.07 -0.71
CA LEU A 362 1.25 6.24 -1.44
C LEU A 362 0.56 5.05 -2.12
N LEU A 363 -0.38 4.39 -1.44
CA LEU A 363 -1.15 3.30 -2.00
C LEU A 363 -1.98 3.76 -3.19
N THR A 364 -2.75 4.85 -3.03
CA THR A 364 -3.56 5.39 -4.14
C THR A 364 -2.68 5.80 -5.32
N PHE A 365 -1.50 6.38 -5.06
CA PHE A 365 -0.50 6.66 -6.09
C PHE A 365 -0.05 5.39 -6.84
N VAL A 366 0.31 4.32 -6.11
CA VAL A 366 0.72 3.04 -6.72
C VAL A 366 -0.40 2.46 -7.60
N LEU A 367 -1.63 2.41 -7.08
CA LEU A 367 -2.78 1.87 -7.80
C LEU A 367 -3.12 2.68 -9.06
N LEU A 368 -3.18 4.01 -8.94
CA LEU A 368 -3.44 4.89 -10.09
C LEU A 368 -2.32 4.80 -11.14
N SER A 369 -1.06 4.70 -10.70
CA SER A 369 0.08 4.53 -11.61
C SER A 369 -0.01 3.21 -12.39
N GLN A 370 -0.42 2.12 -11.73
CA GLN A 370 -0.69 0.82 -12.38
C GLN A 370 -1.81 0.93 -13.42
N ILE A 371 -2.96 1.48 -13.04
CA ILE A 371 -4.11 1.66 -13.95
C ILE A 371 -3.71 2.51 -15.16
N ALA A 372 -3.02 3.63 -14.94
CA ALA A 372 -2.59 4.53 -16.00
C ALA A 372 -1.58 3.86 -16.95
N THR A 373 -0.63 3.09 -16.41
CA THR A 373 0.37 2.38 -17.21
C THR A 373 -0.27 1.29 -18.06
N TYR A 374 -1.17 0.50 -17.50
CA TYR A 374 -1.86 -0.53 -18.28
C TYR A 374 -2.78 0.06 -19.34
N SER A 375 -3.50 1.14 -18.99
CA SER A 375 -4.30 1.89 -19.96
C SER A 375 -3.43 2.42 -21.10
N ARG A 376 -2.23 2.94 -20.80
CA ARG A 376 -1.26 3.38 -21.80
C ARG A 376 -0.74 2.22 -22.65
N LEU A 377 -0.33 1.10 -22.06
CA LEU A 377 0.17 -0.06 -22.83
C LEU A 377 -0.91 -0.63 -23.76
N TYR A 378 -2.16 -0.70 -23.28
CA TYR A 378 -3.29 -1.11 -24.09
C TYR A 378 -3.58 -0.14 -25.23
N TYR A 379 -3.48 1.18 -24.96
CA TYR A 379 -3.60 2.23 -25.98
C TYR A 379 -2.49 2.10 -27.03
N LEU A 380 -1.22 1.98 -26.62
CA LEU A 380 -0.07 1.83 -27.52
C LEU A 380 -0.20 0.61 -28.43
N ARG A 381 -0.67 -0.51 -27.88
CA ARG A 381 -0.90 -1.74 -28.64
C ARG A 381 -1.96 -1.59 -29.73
N ASN A 382 -2.97 -0.76 -29.49
CA ASN A 382 -4.07 -0.52 -30.43
C ASN A 382 -3.91 0.77 -31.25
N LEU A 383 -2.77 1.45 -31.13
CA LEU A 383 -2.54 2.77 -31.71
C LEU A 383 -2.70 2.79 -33.24
N TYR A 384 -2.22 1.74 -33.91
CA TYR A 384 -2.36 1.59 -35.36
C TYR A 384 -3.80 1.36 -35.83
N ASN A 385 -4.64 0.73 -34.99
CA ASN A 385 -6.05 0.46 -35.32
C ASN A 385 -6.96 1.66 -34.99
N LEU A 386 -6.70 2.34 -33.87
CA LEU A 386 -7.59 3.37 -33.36
C LEU A 386 -7.53 4.69 -34.15
N PHE A 387 -6.38 5.06 -34.72
CA PHE A 387 -6.20 6.41 -35.26
C PHE A 387 -5.36 6.46 -36.54
N SER A 388 -5.74 5.69 -37.55
CA SER A 388 -5.14 5.75 -38.90
C SER A 388 -5.15 7.16 -39.53
N LYS A 389 -5.96 8.09 -39.01
CA LYS A 389 -6.15 9.45 -39.56
C LYS A 389 -5.30 10.56 -38.90
N SER A 390 -4.71 10.37 -37.71
CA SER A 390 -4.03 11.45 -36.96
C SER A 390 -2.60 11.08 -36.53
N LYS A 391 -1.67 11.05 -37.48
CA LYS A 391 -0.27 10.65 -37.26
C LYS A 391 0.48 11.53 -36.23
N GLN A 392 0.27 12.85 -36.27
CA GLN A 392 1.06 13.80 -35.48
C GLN A 392 0.73 13.76 -33.98
N VAL A 393 -0.54 13.57 -33.62
CA VAL A 393 -0.97 13.44 -32.22
C VAL A 393 -0.47 12.11 -31.63
N ASN A 394 -0.49 11.04 -32.42
CA ASN A 394 -0.05 9.72 -31.98
C ASN A 394 1.44 9.66 -31.67
N ALA A 395 2.27 10.24 -32.54
CA ALA A 395 3.71 10.32 -32.32
C ALA A 395 4.05 11.09 -31.03
N ARG A 396 3.28 12.13 -30.72
CA ARG A 396 3.45 12.86 -29.45
C ARG A 396 3.02 12.01 -28.25
N LEU A 397 1.85 11.36 -28.30
CA LEU A 397 1.33 10.57 -27.17
C LEU A 397 2.13 9.29 -26.87
N SER A 398 2.81 8.72 -27.87
CA SER A 398 3.62 7.51 -27.67
C SER A 398 4.96 7.77 -26.96
N GLY A 399 5.44 9.02 -26.99
CA GLY A 399 6.72 9.43 -26.45
C GLY A 399 6.89 9.14 -24.94
N THR A 400 8.15 9.07 -24.51
CA THR A 400 8.54 8.81 -23.11
C THR A 400 8.05 9.89 -22.16
N ILE A 401 8.16 11.17 -22.53
CA ILE A 401 7.75 12.30 -21.66
C ILE A 401 6.24 12.30 -21.37
N PRO A 402 5.33 12.32 -22.36
CA PRO A 402 3.90 12.23 -22.09
C PRO A 402 3.52 10.91 -21.43
N GLY A 403 4.25 9.84 -21.72
CA GLY A 403 4.17 8.60 -20.97
C GLY A 403 4.40 8.80 -19.47
N LEU A 404 5.49 9.45 -19.10
CA LEU A 404 5.85 9.72 -17.70
C LEU A 404 4.83 10.65 -17.04
N ILE A 405 4.35 11.67 -17.75
CA ILE A 405 3.30 12.57 -17.26
C ILE A 405 2.03 11.78 -16.97
N LEU A 406 1.59 10.92 -17.90
CA LEU A 406 0.37 10.13 -17.78
C LEU A 406 0.46 9.06 -16.70
N THR A 407 1.60 8.38 -16.56
CA THR A 407 1.74 7.23 -15.66
C THR A 407 2.30 7.56 -14.29
N VAL A 408 2.87 8.75 -14.09
CA VAL A 408 3.51 9.15 -12.81
C VAL A 408 2.96 10.47 -12.31
N VAL A 409 3.09 11.55 -13.08
CA VAL A 409 2.78 12.90 -12.61
C VAL A 409 1.28 13.06 -12.34
N ILE A 410 0.43 12.69 -13.29
CA ILE A 410 -1.03 12.78 -13.14
C ILE A 410 -1.52 11.87 -11.99
N PRO A 411 -1.15 10.58 -11.92
CA PRO A 411 -1.47 9.72 -10.78
C PRO A 411 -1.02 10.27 -9.43
N PHE A 412 0.13 10.94 -9.34
CA PHE A 412 0.61 11.56 -8.11
C PHE A 412 -0.28 12.72 -7.66
N PHE A 413 -0.73 13.59 -8.57
CA PHE A 413 -1.67 14.65 -8.18
C PHE A 413 -3.07 14.11 -7.86
N LEU A 414 -3.54 13.12 -8.63
CA LEU A 414 -4.83 12.46 -8.37
C LEU A 414 -4.82 11.70 -7.03
N SER A 415 -3.68 11.16 -6.59
CA SER A 415 -3.62 10.44 -5.32
C SER A 415 -3.96 11.34 -4.13
N PHE A 416 -3.66 12.64 -4.14
CA PHE A 416 -4.11 13.56 -3.08
C PHE A 416 -5.63 13.62 -2.98
N ILE A 417 -6.33 13.65 -4.12
CA ILE A 417 -7.80 13.69 -4.17
C ILE A 417 -8.37 12.34 -3.72
N PHE A 418 -7.84 11.25 -4.26
CA PHE A 418 -8.31 9.90 -3.94
C PHE A 418 -7.88 9.43 -2.55
N ALA A 419 -6.92 10.09 -1.89
CA ALA A 419 -6.51 9.76 -0.52
C ALA A 419 -7.36 10.48 0.55
N LEU A 420 -8.25 11.40 0.18
CA LEU A 420 -9.13 12.10 1.13
C LEU A 420 -9.91 11.17 2.08
N PRO A 421 -10.41 10.00 1.65
CA PRO A 421 -11.07 9.07 2.57
C PRO A 421 -10.15 8.60 3.71
N TYR A 422 -8.85 8.37 3.45
CA TYR A 422 -7.89 8.02 4.51
C TYR A 422 -7.67 9.16 5.50
N SER A 423 -7.66 10.41 5.02
CA SER A 423 -7.59 11.58 5.90
C SER A 423 -8.84 11.67 6.78
N SER A 424 -10.02 11.36 6.23
CA SER A 424 -11.28 11.39 7.00
C SER A 424 -11.33 10.34 8.13
N VAL A 425 -10.68 9.18 7.96
CA VAL A 425 -10.54 8.15 9.02
C VAL A 425 -9.84 8.72 10.25
N THR A 426 -8.93 9.68 10.08
CA THR A 426 -8.19 10.27 11.20
C THR A 426 -9.04 11.23 12.03
N LEU A 427 -10.09 11.80 11.44
CA LEU A 427 -11.00 12.77 12.06
C LEU A 427 -12.12 12.09 12.86
N ASP A 428 -12.46 10.85 12.55
CA ASP A 428 -13.45 10.09 13.30
C ASP A 428 -12.82 9.44 14.54
N VAL A 429 -13.10 10.02 15.71
CA VAL A 429 -12.61 9.55 17.01
C VAL A 429 -13.45 8.36 17.53
N SER A 430 -14.63 8.12 16.96
CA SER A 430 -15.64 7.25 17.56
C SER A 430 -15.61 5.79 17.08
N GLN A 431 -15.00 5.52 15.92
CA GLN A 431 -15.01 4.21 15.28
C GLN A 431 -13.65 3.51 15.37
N PRO A 432 -13.59 2.17 15.28
CA PRO A 432 -12.33 1.44 15.21
C PRO A 432 -11.58 1.82 13.92
N LYS A 433 -10.66 2.79 14.01
CA LYS A 433 -9.86 3.33 12.90
C LYS A 433 -9.25 2.25 12.02
N LYS A 434 -8.75 1.17 12.64
CA LYS A 434 -8.22 -0.04 11.97
C LYS A 434 -9.21 -0.65 10.97
N LEU A 435 -10.48 -0.79 11.37
CA LEU A 435 -11.51 -1.42 10.55
C LEU A 435 -11.82 -0.56 9.33
N ILE A 436 -12.06 0.75 9.53
CA ILE A 436 -12.38 1.66 8.42
C ILE A 436 -11.19 1.76 7.46
N PHE A 437 -9.97 1.85 7.99
CA PHE A 437 -8.76 1.83 7.18
C PHE A 437 -8.64 0.57 6.32
N ASN A 438 -8.83 -0.62 6.91
CA ASN A 438 -8.77 -1.90 6.19
C ASN A 438 -9.90 -2.04 5.16
N ILE A 439 -11.10 -1.54 5.45
CA ILE A 439 -12.22 -1.52 4.50
C ILE A 439 -11.87 -0.61 3.32
N ALA A 440 -11.38 0.60 3.58
CA ALA A 440 -10.96 1.52 2.52
C ALA A 440 -9.88 0.87 1.64
N LEU A 441 -8.83 0.33 2.25
CA LEU A 441 -7.76 -0.43 1.59
C LEU A 441 -8.32 -1.53 0.69
N ALA A 442 -9.21 -2.39 1.23
CA ALA A 442 -9.84 -3.47 0.50
C ALA A 442 -10.71 -2.97 -0.66
N CYS A 443 -11.43 -1.86 -0.49
CA CYS A 443 -12.21 -1.25 -1.55
C CYS A 443 -11.33 -0.73 -2.69
N TYR A 444 -10.24 -0.01 -2.40
CA TYR A 444 -9.34 0.53 -3.44
C TYR A 444 -8.66 -0.59 -4.23
N ILE A 445 -8.10 -1.59 -3.53
CA ILE A 445 -7.47 -2.73 -4.21
C ILE A 445 -8.53 -3.54 -4.96
N GLY A 446 -9.69 -3.77 -4.34
CA GLY A 446 -10.81 -4.48 -4.94
C GLY A 446 -11.30 -3.85 -6.25
N ILE A 447 -11.44 -2.53 -6.31
CA ILE A 447 -11.78 -1.80 -7.55
C ILE A 447 -10.74 -2.05 -8.63
N CYS A 448 -9.45 -2.00 -8.31
CA CYS A 448 -8.38 -2.27 -9.26
C CYS A 448 -8.44 -3.71 -9.79
N CYS A 449 -8.66 -4.69 -8.90
CA CYS A 449 -8.83 -6.08 -9.29
C CYS A 449 -10.06 -6.30 -10.17
N ILE A 450 -11.18 -5.63 -9.89
CA ILE A 450 -12.40 -5.70 -10.71
C ILE A 450 -12.13 -5.13 -12.11
N ILE A 451 -11.41 -4.01 -12.21
CA ILE A 451 -11.00 -3.45 -13.52
C ILE A 451 -10.18 -4.49 -14.30
N GLY A 452 -9.19 -5.13 -13.65
CA GLY A 452 -8.41 -6.21 -14.28
C GLY A 452 -9.27 -7.37 -14.77
N LEU A 453 -10.21 -7.83 -13.95
CA LEU A 453 -11.15 -8.90 -14.28
C LEU A 453 -12.03 -8.53 -15.48
N VAL A 454 -12.57 -7.30 -15.51
CA VAL A 454 -13.39 -6.79 -16.61
C VAL A 454 -12.59 -6.73 -17.91
N VAL A 455 -11.36 -6.19 -17.86
CA VAL A 455 -10.47 -6.10 -19.03
C VAL A 455 -10.16 -7.50 -19.58
N ILE A 456 -9.80 -8.46 -18.74
CA ILE A 456 -9.56 -9.86 -19.17
C ILE A 456 -10.82 -10.49 -19.74
N SER A 457 -11.97 -10.27 -19.11
CA SER A 457 -13.24 -10.84 -19.58
C SER A 457 -13.59 -10.31 -20.98
N ILE A 458 -13.43 -9.00 -21.20
CA ILE A 458 -13.66 -8.38 -22.51
C ILE A 458 -12.64 -8.91 -23.53
N ASP A 459 -11.35 -8.94 -23.19
CA ASP A 459 -10.30 -9.43 -24.08
C ASP A 459 -10.52 -10.91 -24.46
N GLY A 460 -10.98 -11.74 -23.51
CA GLY A 460 -11.34 -13.14 -23.74
C GLY A 460 -12.56 -13.30 -24.64
N ILE A 461 -13.58 -12.45 -24.50
CA ILE A 461 -14.76 -12.46 -25.36
C ILE A 461 -14.40 -12.04 -26.79
N ILE A 462 -13.68 -10.92 -26.95
CA ILE A 462 -13.29 -10.39 -28.26
C ILE A 462 -12.38 -11.39 -29.00
N ASN A 463 -11.45 -12.02 -28.29
CA ASN A 463 -10.47 -12.91 -28.91
C ASN A 463 -10.84 -14.40 -28.82
N ARG A 464 -12.07 -14.76 -28.43
CA ARG A 464 -12.50 -16.16 -28.22
C ARG A 464 -12.20 -17.08 -29.40
N LYS A 465 -12.39 -16.60 -30.63
CA LYS A 465 -12.10 -17.39 -31.85
C LYS A 465 -10.60 -17.71 -31.94
N ARG A 466 -9.75 -16.70 -31.77
CA ARG A 466 -8.29 -16.87 -31.76
C ARG A 466 -7.81 -17.78 -30.62
N TRP A 467 -8.45 -17.71 -29.45
CA TRP A 467 -8.13 -18.59 -28.31
C TRP A 467 -8.38 -20.07 -28.65
N ARG A 468 -9.49 -20.35 -29.34
CA ARG A 468 -9.84 -21.72 -29.74
C ARG A 468 -8.90 -22.24 -30.83
N GLU A 469 -8.50 -21.38 -31.76
CA GLU A 469 -7.67 -21.78 -32.91
C GLU A 469 -6.19 -21.94 -32.55
N LYS A 470 -5.63 -21.02 -31.75
CA LYS A 470 -4.18 -20.96 -31.49
C LYS A 470 -3.78 -21.35 -30.06
N GLY A 471 -4.75 -21.53 -29.17
CA GLY A 471 -4.53 -21.91 -27.77
C GLY A 471 -4.16 -20.74 -26.84
N ILE A 472 -4.15 -21.02 -25.53
CA ILE A 472 -3.93 -20.00 -24.48
C ILE A 472 -2.48 -19.53 -24.40
N ALA A 473 -1.51 -20.43 -24.62
CA ALA A 473 -0.09 -20.10 -24.57
C ALA A 473 0.29 -19.07 -25.64
N TYR A 474 -0.23 -19.23 -26.86
CA TYR A 474 -0.09 -18.24 -27.93
C TYR A 474 -0.58 -16.86 -27.48
N MET A 475 -1.75 -16.80 -26.87
CA MET A 475 -2.34 -15.54 -26.46
C MET A 475 -1.58 -14.86 -25.31
N LEU A 476 -1.02 -15.62 -24.37
CA LEU A 476 -0.32 -15.07 -23.21
C LEU A 476 1.13 -14.69 -23.52
N PHE A 477 1.81 -15.39 -24.43
CA PHE A 477 3.25 -15.19 -24.65
C PHE A 477 3.59 -14.60 -26.03
N PHE A 478 2.88 -14.98 -27.10
CA PHE A 478 3.12 -14.48 -28.45
C PHE A 478 2.36 -13.18 -28.72
N ASP A 479 1.05 -13.21 -28.44
CA ASP A 479 0.18 -12.08 -28.74
C ASP A 479 0.39 -10.93 -27.74
N ASP A 480 0.98 -11.21 -26.58
CA ASP A 480 1.27 -10.24 -25.54
C ASP A 480 2.74 -10.30 -25.07
N PRO A 481 3.68 -9.77 -25.86
CA PRO A 481 5.11 -9.85 -25.56
C PRO A 481 5.48 -9.15 -24.23
N PHE A 482 4.64 -8.22 -23.77
CA PHE A 482 4.81 -7.46 -22.52
C PHE A 482 4.18 -8.12 -21.29
N LEU A 483 3.51 -9.27 -21.44
CA LEU A 483 2.88 -10.03 -20.36
C LEU A 483 1.80 -9.26 -19.57
N VAL A 484 1.17 -8.25 -20.18
CA VAL A 484 0.13 -7.42 -19.54
C VAL A 484 -1.09 -8.25 -19.13
N ARG A 485 -1.47 -9.25 -19.93
CA ARG A 485 -2.58 -10.18 -19.62
C ARG A 485 -2.29 -11.00 -18.37
N ILE A 486 -1.05 -11.46 -18.21
CA ILE A 486 -0.62 -12.21 -17.02
C ILE A 486 -0.69 -11.30 -15.80
N ASP A 487 -0.23 -10.05 -15.91
CA ASP A 487 -0.34 -9.09 -14.80
C ASP A 487 -1.80 -8.86 -14.38
N MET A 488 -2.72 -8.71 -15.35
CA MET A 488 -4.14 -8.56 -15.06
C MET A 488 -4.74 -9.82 -14.40
N MET A 489 -4.24 -11.01 -14.74
CA MET A 489 -4.69 -12.27 -14.14
C MET A 489 -4.20 -12.37 -12.70
N LEU A 490 -2.95 -11.99 -12.44
CA LEU A 490 -2.39 -11.90 -11.09
C LEU A 490 -3.12 -10.85 -10.25
N LEU A 491 -3.46 -9.70 -10.84
CA LEU A 491 -4.25 -8.67 -10.18
C LEU A 491 -5.65 -9.21 -9.80
N SER A 492 -6.27 -10.00 -10.67
CA SER A 492 -7.55 -10.66 -10.37
C SER A 492 -7.41 -11.71 -9.28
N LEU A 493 -6.28 -12.44 -9.23
CA LEU A 493 -5.98 -13.41 -8.17
C LEU A 493 -5.79 -12.74 -6.80
N CYS A 494 -5.25 -11.51 -6.75
CA CYS A 494 -5.19 -10.72 -5.52
C CYS A 494 -6.58 -10.48 -4.91
N LEU A 495 -7.65 -10.37 -5.71
CA LEU A 495 -9.03 -10.24 -5.19
C LEU A 495 -9.43 -11.46 -4.36
N ILE A 496 -9.09 -12.66 -4.84
CA ILE A 496 -9.38 -13.91 -4.14
C ILE A 496 -8.62 -13.92 -2.80
N LEU A 497 -7.35 -13.53 -2.80
CA LEU A 497 -6.55 -13.43 -1.58
C LEU A 497 -7.12 -12.42 -0.57
N ILE A 498 -7.62 -11.28 -1.03
CA ILE A 498 -8.26 -10.27 -0.16
C ILE A 498 -9.53 -10.83 0.47
N ILE A 499 -10.37 -11.53 -0.31
CA ILE A 499 -11.56 -12.19 0.21
C ILE A 499 -11.17 -13.24 1.27
N LEU A 500 -10.14 -14.06 1.00
CA LEU A 500 -9.64 -15.05 1.95
C LEU A 500 -9.08 -14.42 3.24
N ILE A 501 -8.42 -13.26 3.16
CA ILE A 501 -7.99 -12.51 4.34
C ILE A 501 -9.19 -12.08 5.17
N GLY A 502 -10.27 -11.60 4.54
CA GLY A 502 -11.48 -11.17 5.24
C GLY A 502 -12.27 -12.31 5.88
N THR A 503 -12.31 -13.48 5.25
CA THR A 503 -13.11 -14.63 5.72
C THR A 503 -12.34 -15.55 6.67
N VAL A 504 -11.14 -16.01 6.26
CA VAL A 504 -10.35 -17.00 7.02
C VAL A 504 -9.29 -16.31 7.88
N GLY A 505 -8.74 -15.19 7.40
CA GLY A 505 -7.69 -14.45 8.12
C GLY A 505 -8.16 -13.85 9.45
N SER A 506 -9.47 -13.65 9.64
CA SER A 506 -10.05 -13.24 10.92
C SER A 506 -9.90 -14.30 12.02
N LEU A 507 -9.82 -15.59 11.63
CA LEU A 507 -9.68 -16.72 12.55
C LEU A 507 -8.22 -17.00 12.94
N ASN A 508 -7.26 -16.66 12.08
CA ASN A 508 -5.85 -16.90 12.32
C ASN A 508 -4.98 -15.75 11.77
N ARG A 509 -4.33 -15.03 12.69
CA ARG A 509 -3.49 -13.87 12.35
C ARG A 509 -2.30 -14.27 11.46
N HIS A 510 -1.58 -15.36 11.75
CA HIS A 510 -0.44 -15.79 10.92
C HIS A 510 -0.86 -16.12 9.49
N LEU A 511 -2.03 -16.75 9.30
CA LEU A 511 -2.57 -17.01 7.97
C LEU A 511 -2.89 -15.71 7.22
N SER A 512 -3.46 -14.70 7.90
CA SER A 512 -3.70 -13.39 7.29
C SER A 512 -2.39 -12.75 6.80
N TYR A 513 -1.33 -12.76 7.61
CA TYR A 513 -0.02 -12.23 7.23
C TYR A 513 0.67 -13.04 6.11
N PHE A 514 0.49 -14.36 6.08
CA PHE A 514 0.92 -15.20 4.96
C PHE A 514 0.21 -14.80 3.65
N LEU A 515 -1.12 -14.65 3.68
CA LEU A 515 -1.89 -14.23 2.50
C LEU A 515 -1.49 -12.82 2.04
N ARG A 516 -1.22 -11.90 2.98
CA ARG A 516 -0.65 -10.57 2.66
C ARG A 516 0.71 -10.71 1.95
N THR A 517 1.58 -11.59 2.44
CA THR A 517 2.89 -11.87 1.81
C THR A 517 2.73 -12.38 0.37
N MET A 518 1.71 -13.22 0.11
CA MET A 518 1.39 -13.67 -1.26
C MET A 518 0.90 -12.53 -2.16
N ILE A 519 0.05 -11.63 -1.64
CA ILE A 519 -0.36 -10.42 -2.37
C ILE A 519 0.86 -9.58 -2.72
N PHE A 520 1.79 -9.39 -1.78
CA PHE A 520 3.04 -8.67 -1.99
C PHE A 520 3.90 -9.28 -3.09
N LEU A 521 4.05 -10.61 -3.08
CA LEU A 521 4.74 -11.35 -4.12
C LEU A 521 4.11 -11.09 -5.49
N PHE A 522 2.78 -11.14 -5.58
CA PHE A 522 2.06 -10.85 -6.82
C PHE A 522 2.21 -9.40 -7.25
N CYS A 523 2.18 -8.44 -6.33
CA CYS A 523 2.45 -7.03 -6.65
C CYS A 523 3.86 -6.82 -7.22
N CYS A 524 4.88 -7.55 -6.74
CA CYS A 524 6.23 -7.53 -7.32
C CYS A 524 6.24 -8.10 -8.75
N PHE A 525 5.52 -9.21 -8.98
CA PHE A 525 5.37 -9.79 -10.32
C PHE A 525 4.66 -8.84 -11.30
N ILE A 526 3.53 -8.27 -10.88
CA ILE A 526 2.71 -7.29 -11.62
C ILE A 526 3.55 -6.05 -11.97
N SER A 527 4.44 -5.62 -11.07
CA SER A 527 5.33 -4.47 -11.28
C SER A 527 6.45 -4.70 -12.31
N GLY A 528 6.50 -5.88 -12.95
CA GLY A 528 7.51 -6.22 -13.96
C GLY A 528 8.36 -7.43 -13.59
N GLY A 529 8.11 -8.07 -12.45
CA GLY A 529 8.81 -9.30 -12.06
C GLY A 529 8.64 -10.42 -13.09
N GLN A 530 7.49 -10.48 -13.77
CA GLN A 530 7.27 -11.44 -14.86
C GLN A 530 8.26 -11.23 -16.03
N CYS A 531 8.52 -9.98 -16.41
CA CYS A 531 9.50 -9.66 -17.44
C CYS A 531 10.93 -9.98 -17.01
N ILE A 532 11.27 -9.78 -15.73
CA ILE A 532 12.58 -10.16 -15.16
C ILE A 532 12.77 -11.67 -15.23
N VAL A 533 11.77 -12.45 -14.81
CA VAL A 533 11.83 -13.93 -14.87
C VAL A 533 11.96 -14.39 -16.31
N LYS A 534 11.14 -13.88 -17.23
CA LYS A 534 11.21 -14.21 -18.67
C LYS A 534 12.61 -13.92 -19.23
N TYR A 535 13.13 -12.72 -19.00
CA TYR A 535 14.47 -12.35 -19.47
C TYR A 535 15.56 -13.22 -18.87
N SER A 536 15.46 -13.57 -17.58
CA SER A 536 16.46 -14.41 -16.91
C SER A 536 16.47 -15.82 -17.51
N ILE A 537 15.29 -16.40 -17.77
CA ILE A 537 15.17 -17.68 -18.47
C ILE A 537 15.75 -17.56 -19.88
N ASP A 538 15.36 -16.53 -20.63
CA ASP A 538 15.82 -16.29 -21.99
C ASP A 538 17.34 -16.19 -22.06
N ARG A 539 17.96 -15.46 -21.14
CA ARG A 539 19.42 -15.29 -21.05
C ARG A 539 20.14 -16.59 -20.67
N LEU A 540 19.59 -17.36 -19.73
CA LEU A 540 20.14 -18.67 -19.38
C LEU A 540 20.08 -19.66 -20.54
N THR A 541 19.04 -19.58 -21.38
CA THR A 541 18.95 -20.40 -22.59
C THR A 541 19.86 -19.90 -23.72
N SER A 542 20.04 -18.59 -23.89
CA SER A 542 20.81 -18.01 -25.00
C SER A 542 22.32 -18.10 -24.81
N TRP A 543 22.82 -18.15 -23.58
CA TRP A 543 24.26 -18.24 -23.30
C TRP A 543 24.92 -19.47 -23.97
N LYS A 544 24.15 -20.51 -24.29
CA LYS A 544 24.65 -21.68 -25.03
C LYS A 544 24.83 -21.44 -26.54
N ASN A 545 24.28 -20.36 -27.10
CA ASN A 545 24.12 -20.15 -28.54
C ASN A 545 24.80 -18.87 -29.09
N GLU A 546 25.51 -18.09 -28.26
CA GLU A 546 26.05 -16.76 -28.61
C GLU A 546 27.19 -16.75 -29.67
N SER A 547 27.73 -17.89 -30.08
CA SER A 547 28.85 -17.94 -31.04
C SER A 547 28.50 -17.68 -32.52
N ASN A 548 27.25 -17.28 -32.85
CA ASN A 548 26.72 -17.33 -34.22
C ASN A 548 26.10 -16.03 -34.75
N GLU A 549 26.54 -14.85 -34.32
CA GLU A 549 25.96 -13.56 -34.76
C GLU A 549 26.10 -13.30 -36.29
N SER A 550 27.22 -13.70 -36.90
CA SER A 550 27.40 -13.60 -38.36
C SER A 550 26.54 -14.61 -39.13
N VAL A 551 26.27 -15.78 -38.54
CA VAL A 551 25.38 -16.80 -39.09
C VAL A 551 23.92 -16.32 -39.06
N PHE A 552 23.56 -15.50 -38.07
CA PHE A 552 22.22 -14.92 -37.97
C PHE A 552 21.88 -14.03 -39.16
N ALA A 553 22.72 -13.04 -39.48
CA ALA A 553 22.40 -12.07 -40.55
C ALA A 553 22.13 -12.78 -41.87
N THR A 554 22.95 -13.80 -42.18
CA THR A 554 22.82 -14.62 -43.38
C THR A 554 21.51 -15.42 -43.39
N LYS A 555 21.15 -16.09 -42.28
CA LYS A 555 19.89 -16.85 -42.17
C LYS A 555 18.66 -15.96 -42.21
N PHE A 556 18.70 -14.82 -41.54
CA PHE A 556 17.59 -13.87 -41.53
C PHE A 556 17.32 -13.31 -42.91
N GLU A 557 18.37 -12.90 -43.63
CA GLU A 557 18.24 -12.46 -45.02
C GLU A 557 17.73 -13.59 -45.93
N GLU A 558 18.16 -14.84 -45.72
CA GLU A 558 17.62 -16.02 -46.43
C GLU A 558 16.11 -16.16 -46.19
N TYR A 559 15.66 -16.16 -44.92
CA TYR A 559 14.25 -16.29 -44.57
C TYR A 559 13.39 -15.13 -45.08
N MET A 560 13.93 -13.91 -45.07
CA MET A 560 13.27 -12.71 -45.59
C MET A 560 13.01 -12.76 -47.10
N LYS A 561 13.54 -13.74 -47.85
CA LYS A 561 13.16 -13.98 -49.25
C LYS A 561 11.75 -14.57 -49.39
N HIS A 562 11.23 -15.25 -48.37
CA HIS A 562 9.93 -15.91 -48.41
C HIS A 562 8.80 -14.99 -47.92
N ASP A 563 7.72 -14.86 -48.70
CA ASP A 563 6.61 -13.95 -48.38
C ASP A 563 5.83 -14.37 -47.13
N ASP A 564 5.72 -15.68 -46.86
CA ASP A 564 5.09 -16.19 -45.63
C ASP A 564 5.87 -15.75 -44.39
N PHE A 565 7.20 -15.82 -44.45
CA PHE A 565 8.04 -15.35 -43.35
C PHE A 565 7.97 -13.83 -43.19
N LYS A 566 8.01 -13.07 -44.29
CA LYS A 566 7.81 -11.60 -44.25
C LYS A 566 6.51 -11.24 -43.54
N LYS A 567 5.43 -11.99 -43.79
CA LYS A 567 4.14 -11.78 -43.15
C LYS A 567 4.21 -12.06 -41.64
N ILE A 568 4.81 -13.18 -41.22
CA ILE A 568 4.97 -13.52 -39.81
C ILE A 568 5.83 -12.47 -39.09
N MET A 569 6.97 -12.09 -39.67
CA MET A 569 7.87 -11.08 -39.11
C MET A 569 7.20 -9.70 -39.01
N ARG A 570 6.42 -9.31 -40.01
CA ARG A 570 5.64 -8.07 -39.97
C ARG A 570 4.57 -8.12 -38.88
N GLU A 571 3.82 -9.20 -38.78
CA GLU A 571 2.79 -9.36 -37.73
C GLU A 571 3.42 -9.29 -36.32
N TYR A 572 4.60 -9.89 -36.14
CA TYR A 572 5.31 -9.88 -34.88
C TYR A 572 5.88 -8.50 -34.51
N THR A 573 6.53 -7.82 -35.46
CA THR A 573 7.08 -6.47 -35.27
C THR A 573 5.98 -5.43 -34.98
N VAL A 574 4.78 -5.58 -35.52
CA VAL A 574 3.61 -4.76 -35.12
C VAL A 574 3.27 -4.97 -33.65
N LYS A 575 3.27 -6.21 -33.16
CA LYS A 575 2.94 -6.55 -31.76
C LYS A 575 4.00 -6.08 -30.77
N GLU A 576 5.27 -6.15 -31.15
CA GLU A 576 6.38 -5.63 -30.34
C GLU A 576 6.51 -4.09 -30.40
N LEU A 577 5.75 -3.43 -31.28
CA LEU A 577 5.92 -2.00 -31.60
C LEU A 577 7.38 -1.74 -32.05
N SER A 578 7.85 -2.51 -33.02
CA SER A 578 9.16 -2.41 -33.68
C SER A 578 9.04 -2.40 -35.21
N LEU A 579 7.85 -2.08 -35.73
CA LEU A 579 7.51 -2.07 -37.16
C LEU A 579 8.41 -1.14 -37.98
N GLU A 580 8.89 -0.05 -37.38
CA GLU A 580 9.81 0.90 -37.99
C GLU A 580 11.09 0.24 -38.51
N ASN A 581 11.68 -0.67 -37.72
CA ASN A 581 12.91 -1.37 -38.10
C ASN A 581 12.65 -2.32 -39.29
N TYR A 582 11.50 -3.02 -39.27
CA TYR A 582 11.09 -3.91 -40.35
C TYR A 582 10.83 -3.16 -41.65
N ASN A 583 10.04 -2.08 -41.60
CA ASN A 583 9.72 -1.29 -42.78
C ASN A 583 10.99 -0.66 -43.37
N PHE A 584 11.88 -0.13 -42.53
CA PHE A 584 13.11 0.46 -43.02
C PHE A 584 14.07 -0.58 -43.61
N PHE A 585 14.12 -1.78 -43.04
CA PHE A 585 14.87 -2.89 -43.65
C PHE A 585 14.38 -3.24 -45.06
N LEU A 586 13.05 -3.26 -45.29
CA LEU A 586 12.52 -3.45 -46.65
C LEU A 586 12.91 -2.32 -47.60
N VAL A 587 12.95 -1.07 -47.11
CA VAL A 587 13.46 0.09 -47.87
C VAL A 587 14.94 -0.10 -48.19
N LEU A 588 15.75 -0.52 -47.23
CA LEU A 588 17.18 -0.81 -47.43
C LEU A 588 17.39 -1.94 -48.46
N GLN A 589 16.57 -2.99 -48.43
CA GLN A 589 16.63 -4.06 -49.44
C GLN A 589 16.31 -3.53 -50.85
N ASP A 590 15.25 -2.72 -51.01
CA ASP A 590 14.94 -2.10 -52.30
C ASP A 590 16.09 -1.19 -52.78
N LEU A 591 16.69 -0.40 -51.88
CA LEU A 591 17.85 0.44 -52.19
C LEU A 591 19.09 -0.39 -52.56
N LYS A 592 19.31 -1.54 -51.92
CA LYS A 592 20.41 -2.48 -52.21
C LYS A 592 20.32 -3.03 -53.63
N THR A 593 19.12 -3.25 -54.17
CA THR A 593 18.94 -3.62 -55.60
C THR A 593 19.37 -2.51 -56.57
N LYS A 594 19.44 -1.27 -56.10
CA LYS A 594 19.81 -0.06 -56.85
C LYS A 594 21.17 0.50 -56.40
N SER A 595 21.99 -0.28 -55.70
CA SER A 595 23.21 0.16 -55.00
C SER A 595 24.18 0.99 -55.84
N ASN A 596 24.28 0.70 -57.14
CA ASN A 596 25.17 1.40 -58.09
C ASN A 596 24.64 2.76 -58.58
N ARG A 597 23.38 3.11 -58.32
CA ARG A 597 22.81 4.40 -58.72
C ARG A 597 23.32 5.53 -57.80
N ALA A 598 23.38 6.73 -58.35
CA ALA A 598 23.72 7.93 -57.59
C ALA A 598 22.64 8.19 -56.52
N LEU A 599 23.08 8.53 -55.31
CA LEU A 599 22.19 8.86 -54.21
C LEU A 599 21.60 10.27 -54.40
N THR A 600 20.28 10.37 -54.46
CA THR A 600 19.61 11.66 -54.68
C THR A 600 19.34 12.38 -53.35
N LEU A 601 19.38 13.72 -53.38
CA LEU A 601 19.05 14.54 -52.21
C LEU A 601 17.62 14.29 -51.72
N GLN A 602 16.66 14.05 -52.63
CA GLN A 602 15.28 13.77 -52.27
C GLN A 602 15.16 12.49 -51.43
N GLN A 603 15.86 11.42 -51.80
CA GLN A 603 15.88 10.19 -51.01
C GLN A 603 16.41 10.43 -49.59
N MET A 604 17.44 11.27 -49.43
CA MET A 604 17.96 11.64 -48.12
C MET A 604 16.93 12.43 -47.30
N ILE A 605 16.22 13.37 -47.92
CA ILE A 605 15.15 14.14 -47.26
C ILE A 605 14.01 13.21 -46.81
N ASP A 606 13.61 12.26 -47.65
CA ASP A 606 12.54 11.32 -47.35
C ASP A 606 12.91 10.40 -46.17
N VAL A 607 14.14 9.85 -46.18
CA VAL A 607 14.65 9.03 -45.06
C VAL A 607 14.73 9.83 -43.76
N GLU A 608 15.25 11.07 -43.81
CA GLU A 608 15.34 11.92 -42.63
C GLU A 608 13.96 12.23 -42.06
N LYS A 609 13.00 12.60 -42.92
CA LYS A 609 11.65 12.99 -42.52
C LYS A 609 10.87 11.81 -41.94
N GLU A 610 10.98 10.63 -42.54
CA GLU A 610 10.17 9.47 -42.15
C GLU A 610 10.77 8.67 -40.99
N TYR A 611 12.11 8.52 -40.97
CA TYR A 611 12.80 7.58 -40.08
C TYR A 611 13.76 8.22 -39.06
N LEU A 612 14.24 9.44 -39.26
CA LEU A 612 15.20 10.07 -38.32
C LEU A 612 14.61 11.25 -37.54
N SER A 613 13.56 11.87 -38.08
CA SER A 613 12.85 12.95 -37.43
C SER A 613 12.19 12.45 -36.14
N PRO A 614 12.29 13.18 -35.01
CA PRO A 614 11.56 12.87 -33.79
C PRO A 614 10.03 12.90 -33.95
N VAL A 615 9.54 13.48 -35.05
CA VAL A 615 8.11 13.55 -35.41
C VAL A 615 7.78 12.59 -36.56
N GLY A 616 8.76 11.80 -37.01
CA GLY A 616 8.61 10.78 -38.04
C GLY A 616 7.63 9.70 -37.59
N SER A 617 6.90 9.12 -38.55
CA SER A 617 5.94 8.04 -38.24
C SER A 617 6.64 6.74 -37.87
N PHE A 618 7.90 6.59 -38.26
CA PHE A 618 8.71 5.39 -38.07
C PHE A 618 10.11 5.78 -37.55
N GLU A 619 10.18 6.65 -36.54
CA GLU A 619 11.47 7.04 -35.95
C GLU A 619 12.27 5.81 -35.52
N LEU A 620 13.45 5.62 -36.11
CA LEU A 620 14.35 4.53 -35.81
C LEU A 620 15.14 4.79 -34.53
N ASN A 621 15.27 3.74 -33.72
CA ASN A 621 16.17 3.73 -32.58
C ASN A 621 17.62 3.47 -33.05
N VAL A 622 18.25 4.49 -33.62
CA VAL A 622 19.65 4.46 -34.09
C VAL A 622 20.55 5.32 -33.22
N SER A 623 21.84 4.97 -33.16
CA SER A 623 22.82 5.69 -32.35
C SER A 623 23.05 7.11 -32.86
N SER A 624 23.49 8.00 -31.96
CA SER A 624 23.90 9.36 -32.32
C SER A 624 25.01 9.38 -33.36
N ASN A 625 25.87 8.35 -33.40
CA ASN A 625 26.93 8.24 -34.39
C ASN A 625 26.36 7.95 -35.77
N THR A 626 25.39 7.04 -35.88
CA THR A 626 24.70 6.74 -37.14
C THR A 626 23.91 7.94 -37.65
N LYS A 627 23.22 8.69 -36.77
CA LYS A 627 22.59 9.97 -37.14
C LYS A 627 23.61 10.99 -37.66
N LYS A 628 24.79 11.12 -37.02
CA LYS A 628 25.86 12.00 -37.50
C LYS A 628 26.41 11.57 -38.85
N SER A 629 26.70 10.28 -39.04
CA SER A 629 27.17 9.72 -40.32
C SER A 629 26.19 9.99 -41.45
N PHE A 630 24.89 9.83 -41.19
CA PHE A 630 23.84 10.18 -42.13
C PHE A 630 23.85 11.68 -42.49
N HIS A 631 23.94 12.57 -41.51
CA HIS A 631 23.96 14.02 -41.78
C HIS A 631 25.23 14.45 -42.52
N THR A 632 26.38 13.84 -42.23
CA THR A 632 27.61 14.03 -42.99
C THR A 632 27.41 13.60 -44.44
N LEU A 633 26.85 12.40 -44.68
CA LEU A 633 26.54 11.91 -46.03
C LEU A 633 25.57 12.85 -46.77
N LYS A 634 24.52 13.32 -46.09
CA LYS A 634 23.54 14.28 -46.63
C LYS A 634 24.20 15.59 -47.04
N LYS A 635 25.10 16.12 -46.21
CA LYS A 635 25.85 17.35 -46.50
C LYS A 635 26.70 17.18 -47.77
N THR A 636 27.44 16.07 -47.89
CA THR A 636 28.26 15.81 -49.08
C THR A 636 27.42 15.67 -50.36
N VAL A 637 26.24 15.05 -50.28
CA VAL A 637 25.29 14.98 -51.43
C VAL A 637 24.76 16.37 -51.80
N THR A 638 24.48 17.21 -50.80
CA THR A 638 23.99 18.59 -51.01
C THR A 638 25.03 19.44 -51.71
N GLU A 639 26.27 19.42 -51.23
CA GLU A 639 27.41 20.16 -51.82
C GLU A 639 27.76 19.66 -53.23
N SER A 640 27.60 18.37 -53.47
CA SER A 640 27.79 17.79 -54.81
C SER A 640 26.71 18.23 -55.78
N SER A 641 25.46 18.39 -55.31
CA SER A 641 24.33 18.80 -56.14
C SER A 641 24.36 20.29 -56.50
N SER A 642 24.81 21.16 -55.59
CA SER A 642 24.90 22.61 -55.84
C SER A 642 26.01 22.97 -56.83
N SER A 643 27.15 22.28 -56.77
CA SER A 643 28.30 22.53 -57.65
C SER A 643 28.06 22.29 -59.14
N THR A 644 26.99 21.58 -59.50
CA THR A 644 26.65 21.26 -60.89
C THR A 644 25.82 22.36 -61.56
N LEU A 645 25.26 23.31 -60.79
CA LEU A 645 24.44 24.40 -61.32
C LEU A 645 25.28 25.64 -61.72
N ASP A 646 26.41 25.89 -61.07
CA ASP A 646 27.19 27.13 -61.27
C ASP A 646 28.07 27.08 -62.54
N THR A 647 28.37 25.91 -63.08
CA THR A 647 29.27 25.77 -64.25
C THR A 647 28.56 25.93 -65.61
N ALA A 648 27.24 26.17 -65.63
CA ALA A 648 26.48 26.34 -66.87
C ALA A 648 26.43 27.80 -67.40
N SER A 649 27.03 28.78 -66.71
CA SER A 649 26.81 30.20 -67.03
C SER A 649 28.06 31.02 -67.39
N THR A 650 29.26 30.45 -67.52
CA THR A 650 30.43 31.22 -67.99
C THR A 650 31.31 30.42 -68.94
N SER A 651 30.99 30.50 -70.23
CA SER A 651 31.87 30.11 -71.32
C SER A 651 32.81 31.26 -71.68
N THR A 652 34.09 31.23 -71.31
CA THR A 652 35.22 31.52 -72.23
C THR A 652 36.61 31.34 -71.60
N THR A 653 37.43 30.53 -72.30
CA THR A 653 38.91 30.55 -72.43
C THR A 653 39.82 30.01 -71.31
N SER A 654 40.25 28.75 -71.52
CA SER A 654 41.63 28.21 -71.48
C SER A 654 42.52 28.42 -70.25
N ILE A 655 42.96 27.33 -69.62
CA ILE A 655 44.27 26.68 -69.83
C ILE A 655 44.29 25.37 -69.02
N GLU A 656 44.81 24.32 -69.65
CA GLU A 656 45.02 22.97 -69.11
C GLU A 656 45.87 22.98 -67.83
N LEU A 657 45.36 22.34 -66.77
CA LEU A 657 46.23 21.60 -65.86
C LEU A 657 45.46 20.40 -65.30
N ASP A 658 46.01 19.22 -65.58
CA ASP A 658 45.60 17.92 -65.06
C ASP A 658 45.50 17.92 -63.53
N SER A 659 44.28 17.91 -63.01
CA SER A 659 43.98 17.30 -61.72
C SER A 659 42.71 16.49 -61.85
N THR A 660 42.89 15.22 -62.17
CA THR A 660 41.91 14.13 -62.11
C THR A 660 41.46 13.88 -60.67
N SER A 661 40.84 14.88 -60.02
CA SER A 661 39.97 14.59 -58.87
C SER A 661 38.64 14.13 -59.45
N SER A 662 38.54 12.84 -59.79
CA SER A 662 37.25 12.21 -60.08
C SER A 662 36.37 12.43 -58.85
N LYS A 663 35.46 13.41 -58.95
CA LYS A 663 34.55 13.76 -57.87
C LYS A 663 33.75 12.51 -57.56
N ALA A 664 34.07 11.85 -56.45
CA ALA A 664 33.53 10.53 -56.13
C ALA A 664 32.01 10.64 -56.06
N THR A 665 31.32 10.07 -57.04
CA THR A 665 29.86 10.06 -57.07
C THR A 665 29.39 9.21 -55.90
N ILE A 666 28.73 9.85 -54.93
CA ILE A 666 28.15 9.18 -53.77
C ILE A 666 27.05 8.23 -54.24
N LYS A 667 27.14 6.97 -53.83
CA LYS A 667 26.24 5.90 -54.28
C LYS A 667 25.21 5.60 -53.22
N ILE A 668 24.10 4.98 -53.64
CA ILE A 668 23.08 4.46 -52.72
C ILE A 668 23.70 3.48 -51.70
N GLN A 669 24.74 2.73 -52.10
CA GLN A 669 25.46 1.83 -51.20
C GLN A 669 25.98 2.53 -49.93
N ASP A 670 26.44 3.77 -50.03
CA ASP A 670 26.96 4.51 -48.87
C ASP A 670 25.86 4.73 -47.83
N LEU A 671 24.64 5.06 -48.26
CA LEU A 671 23.48 5.18 -47.38
C LEU A 671 23.12 3.83 -46.72
N VAL A 672 23.16 2.73 -47.48
CA VAL A 672 22.88 1.39 -46.95
C VAL A 672 23.88 1.05 -45.85
N THR A 673 25.18 1.27 -46.08
CA THR A 673 26.23 0.95 -45.08
C THR A 673 26.11 1.72 -43.77
N VAL A 674 25.55 2.94 -43.80
CA VAL A 674 25.32 3.75 -42.60
C VAL A 674 24.31 3.08 -41.66
N PHE A 675 23.27 2.45 -42.21
CA PHE A 675 22.14 1.95 -41.41
C PHE A 675 22.07 0.43 -41.26
N GLU A 676 22.57 -0.32 -42.24
CA GLU A 676 22.35 -1.77 -42.36
C GLU A 676 22.71 -2.51 -41.08
N TYR A 677 23.86 -2.21 -40.48
CA TYR A 677 24.30 -2.85 -39.25
C TYR A 677 23.35 -2.61 -38.07
N GLU A 678 22.98 -1.36 -37.77
CA GLU A 678 22.11 -1.05 -36.63
C GLU A 678 20.67 -1.55 -36.83
N VAL A 679 20.17 -1.47 -38.06
CA VAL A 679 18.82 -1.96 -38.38
C VAL A 679 18.77 -3.48 -38.27
N LEU A 680 19.78 -4.19 -38.77
CA LEU A 680 19.90 -5.64 -38.60
C LEU A 680 20.10 -6.02 -37.14
N ALA A 681 20.85 -5.25 -36.35
CA ALA A 681 20.99 -5.49 -34.91
C ALA A 681 19.65 -5.32 -34.16
N ASN A 682 18.88 -4.27 -34.48
CA ASN A 682 17.54 -4.06 -33.92
C ASN A 682 16.55 -5.17 -34.34
N LEU A 683 16.65 -5.64 -35.59
CA LEU A 683 15.85 -6.75 -36.09
C LEU A 683 16.30 -8.10 -35.56
N HIS A 684 17.58 -8.29 -35.26
CA HIS A 684 18.11 -9.50 -34.64
C HIS A 684 17.46 -9.73 -33.27
N ASP A 685 17.38 -8.68 -32.46
CA ASP A 685 16.73 -8.73 -31.17
C ASP A 685 15.23 -9.12 -31.31
N THR A 686 14.53 -8.55 -32.29
CA THR A 686 13.13 -8.91 -32.58
C THR A 686 12.99 -10.33 -33.12
N PHE A 687 13.89 -10.75 -34.01
CA PHE A 687 13.86 -12.06 -34.66
C PHE A 687 14.21 -13.16 -33.68
N SER A 688 15.22 -12.99 -32.82
CA SER A 688 15.59 -13.98 -31.80
C SER A 688 14.44 -14.26 -30.83
N ARG A 689 13.58 -13.28 -30.55
CA ARG A 689 12.33 -13.49 -29.81
C ARG A 689 11.26 -14.18 -30.65
N LEU A 690 11.15 -13.85 -31.93
CA LEU A 690 10.27 -14.56 -32.86
C LEU A 690 10.68 -16.04 -33.00
N GLU A 691 11.97 -16.37 -33.01
CA GLU A 691 12.45 -17.75 -33.14
C GLU A 691 11.93 -18.67 -32.04
N LYS A 692 11.73 -18.12 -30.84
CA LYS A 692 11.22 -18.85 -29.67
C LYS A 692 9.72 -19.11 -29.73
N THR A 693 9.05 -18.62 -30.75
CA THR A 693 7.60 -18.74 -30.89
C THR A 693 7.20 -20.02 -31.60
N ASN A 694 6.01 -20.52 -31.29
CA ASN A 694 5.46 -21.69 -31.97
C ASN A 694 5.24 -21.39 -33.46
N GLU A 695 4.86 -20.16 -33.81
CA GLU A 695 4.63 -19.72 -35.20
C GLU A 695 5.88 -19.87 -36.05
N PHE A 696 6.99 -19.37 -35.55
CA PHE A 696 8.27 -19.54 -36.22
C PHE A 696 8.69 -21.00 -36.25
N THR A 697 8.54 -21.74 -35.15
CA THR A 697 8.90 -23.16 -35.09
C THR A 697 8.11 -23.98 -36.13
N THR A 698 6.80 -23.76 -36.23
CA THR A 698 5.94 -24.41 -37.23
C THR A 698 6.32 -23.98 -38.64
N TRP A 699 6.51 -22.68 -38.88
CA TRP A 699 6.95 -22.18 -40.18
C TRP A 699 8.30 -22.79 -40.59
N LEU A 700 9.27 -22.84 -39.68
CA LEU A 700 10.60 -23.38 -39.92
C LEU A 700 10.56 -24.89 -40.21
N GLN A 701 9.69 -25.65 -39.53
CA GLN A 701 9.46 -27.07 -39.85
C GLN A 701 8.91 -27.24 -41.26
N VAL A 702 7.89 -26.47 -41.63
CA VAL A 702 7.30 -26.51 -42.98
C VAL A 702 8.33 -26.10 -44.03
N TYR A 703 9.07 -25.01 -43.79
CA TYR A 703 10.16 -24.56 -44.66
C TYR A 703 11.24 -25.63 -44.82
N THR A 704 11.63 -26.30 -43.74
CA THR A 704 12.65 -27.37 -43.78
C THR A 704 12.17 -28.56 -44.61
N ILE A 705 10.89 -28.96 -44.45
CA ILE A 705 10.28 -30.03 -45.26
C ILE A 705 10.20 -29.63 -46.74
N GLN A 706 9.77 -28.39 -47.03
CA GLN A 706 9.69 -27.88 -48.39
C GLN A 706 11.07 -27.81 -49.07
N LYS A 707 12.09 -27.36 -48.34
CA LYS A 707 13.49 -27.32 -48.79
C LYS A 707 14.06 -28.73 -49.01
N GLN A 708 13.77 -29.68 -48.11
CA GLN A 708 14.18 -31.09 -48.27
C GLN A 708 13.52 -31.76 -49.48
N ASN A 709 12.29 -31.37 -49.81
CA ASN A 709 11.55 -31.88 -50.95
C ASN A 709 11.80 -31.08 -52.25
N ASN A 710 12.73 -30.12 -52.26
CA ASN A 710 13.04 -29.25 -53.40
C ASN A 710 11.81 -28.52 -53.99
N ILE A 711 10.85 -28.15 -53.14
CA ILE A 711 9.67 -27.36 -53.55
C ILE A 711 10.03 -25.88 -53.72
N ILE A 712 11.08 -25.41 -53.03
CA ILE A 712 11.53 -24.02 -52.98
C ILE A 712 13.04 -23.93 -53.16
#